data_AF-A0A8E2ARQ0-F1
#
_entry.id   AF-A0A8E2ARQ0-F1
#
_cell.length_a   1.000
_cell.length_b   1.000
_cell.length_c   1.000
_cell.angle_alpha   90.00
_cell.angle_beta   90.00
_cell.angle_gamma   90.00
#
_symmetry.space_group_name_H-M   'P 1'
#
loop_
_entity.id
_entity.type
_entity.pdbx_description
1 polymer ?
#
loop_
_entity_poly.entity_id
_entity_poly.type
_entity_poly.pdbx_seq_one_letter_code
_entity_poly.pdbx_strand_id
1 'polypeptide(L)'
;MIVMLRLAAITIVCALWPPMILSLGASAVLRPQVPSVAAFEPASGSFQLSPDVRIIVDSQHGTTGSPSAYAFAETFRTDLMSVAGFDFVPPVLLSSSGAGVRGAPVIFIEIDPSLQYALYNGKPTDEGYDFEITEYTYTIKASAPIGAWWGTRSLIQQHVLMASNDSGTITFPVGNGKDSPGWEVRGFMLDAGRHWFDTEFLSELCTYASFFKINEMHLHSSDNLWNPDFLYGAGNEGWTELYAAFRFQPPHGSSISGLVPRLNESWTQSDFTALQETCTNRGVTIIPEIDNPGHSLVFSQWKPELMLSGSPDSLNLSYPETIPTIKSVWREFLPWFTSPEVSIGADEYDASLADDYISFVNEMSDYIMEQSGKSIRIWGTSEPSDTLSVSKQITIQHWDFPDADIPVQLMDEGYYIINSEQYFLYLDGKFSDGDEFPQQLDPDLIWGGAPDGTGWAPNIFSPTDPSNNTSVDNLMLRGAIMALWSDWGNNATTMLEDYYQLAPSLALFAEKAWAGSGVRETELTRAQFEAAYPILNAAAPGQNLNRVVKPEHGDVVYQYPGTYNVLSTPFSSVGPPYTLTFSVKPDSRHPTQGLLFSGRDSKLWAANLTFEATGQLYALGYILPTDGYTTVSIHATTEYTYAVIDGDEEHPYFWHTIMDIWGEYLTVGNMSFAAPAQHIGGEGFGGLVKDVSLSLGA
;
A
#
# COMPACT_ATOMS: atom_id res chain seq x y z
N MET A 1 45.34 55.14 -23.66
CA MET A 1 44.42 55.74 -22.68
C MET A 1 43.45 54.63 -22.28
N ILE A 2 43.71 53.82 -21.25
CA ILE A 2 43.52 54.09 -19.80
C ILE A 2 42.01 54.32 -19.55
N VAL A 3 41.26 53.44 -18.87
CA VAL A 3 41.28 53.18 -17.40
C VAL A 3 40.83 51.73 -17.05
N MET A 4 41.53 51.12 -16.09
CA MET A 4 41.21 49.89 -15.33
C MET A 4 40.24 50.17 -14.17
N LEU A 5 39.35 49.21 -13.85
CA LEU A 5 38.66 49.12 -12.55
C LEU A 5 39.55 48.44 -11.50
N ARG A 6 39.58 48.98 -10.28
CA ARG A 6 40.28 48.46 -9.10
C ARG A 6 39.31 47.66 -8.21
N LEU A 7 39.74 46.47 -7.78
CA LEU A 7 39.22 45.80 -6.58
C LEU A 7 39.79 46.48 -5.31
N ALA A 8 38.97 46.60 -4.28
CA ALA A 8 39.39 46.97 -2.93
C ALA A 8 39.08 45.82 -1.96
N ALA A 9 40.11 45.38 -1.24
CA ALA A 9 40.03 44.43 -0.14
C ALA A 9 39.76 45.18 1.18
N ILE A 10 38.94 44.58 2.06
CA ILE A 10 38.83 44.98 3.46
C ILE A 10 39.05 43.74 4.33
N THR A 11 40.05 43.85 5.18
CA THR A 11 40.55 42.92 6.20
C THR A 11 39.65 42.96 7.43
N ILE A 12 39.23 41.82 7.97
CA ILE A 12 38.62 41.71 9.31
C ILE A 12 39.58 40.95 10.22
N VAL A 13 39.85 41.56 11.37
CA VAL A 13 40.81 41.15 12.41
C VAL A 13 40.17 40.10 13.32
N CYS A 14 40.86 38.96 13.50
CA CYS A 14 40.53 37.93 14.49
C CYS A 14 40.75 38.43 15.93
N ALA A 15 39.73 38.32 16.78
CA ALA A 15 39.87 38.35 18.23
C ALA A 15 39.54 36.96 18.79
N LEU A 16 40.54 36.32 19.41
CA LEU A 16 40.44 35.02 20.05
C LEU A 16 39.72 35.15 21.40
N TRP A 17 38.54 34.54 21.53
CA TRP A 17 37.95 34.15 22.81
C TRP A 17 38.06 32.63 22.97
N PRO A 18 38.39 32.11 24.17
CA PRO A 18 38.43 30.66 24.39
C PRO A 18 37.01 30.09 24.23
N PRO A 19 36.85 28.90 23.62
CA PRO A 19 35.54 28.28 23.51
C PRO A 19 35.10 27.86 24.92
N MET A 20 34.09 28.55 25.44
CA MET A 20 33.29 28.05 26.54
C MET A 20 32.52 26.85 25.99
N ILE A 21 33.02 25.64 26.23
CA ILE A 21 32.26 24.41 25.99
C ILE A 21 31.17 24.38 27.08
N LEU A 22 30.05 25.04 26.79
CA LEU A 22 28.78 24.73 27.42
C LEU A 22 28.32 23.41 26.80
N SER A 23 28.67 22.30 27.43
CA SER A 23 27.92 21.05 27.25
C SER A 23 26.54 21.24 27.88
N LEU A 24 25.66 21.95 27.17
CA LEU A 24 24.23 21.77 27.35
C LEU A 24 23.98 20.31 26.96
N GLY A 25 23.79 19.45 27.96
CA GLY A 25 23.31 18.10 27.73
C GLY A 25 22.00 18.25 26.97
N ALA A 26 22.02 17.96 25.67
CA ALA A 26 20.79 17.75 24.92
C ALA A 26 20.06 16.65 25.68
N SER A 27 18.88 16.95 26.23
CA SER A 27 18.01 15.93 26.78
C SER A 27 17.84 14.88 25.67
N ALA A 28 18.26 13.66 25.93
CA ALA A 28 18.21 12.60 24.93
C ALA A 28 16.73 12.27 24.69
N VAL A 29 16.18 12.77 23.59
CA VAL A 29 14.78 12.56 23.17
C VAL A 29 14.72 11.54 22.04
N LEU A 30 13.60 10.85 21.92
CA LEU A 30 13.31 10.00 20.77
C LEU A 30 13.31 10.83 19.48
N ARG A 31 13.67 10.19 18.37
CA ARG A 31 13.59 10.83 17.05
C ARG A 31 12.14 10.89 16.59
N PRO A 32 11.75 11.89 15.78
CA PRO A 32 10.43 11.95 15.17
C PRO A 32 10.23 10.72 14.26
N GLN A 33 9.36 9.81 14.68
CA GLN A 33 9.02 8.56 13.98
C GLN A 33 7.59 8.61 13.46
N VAL A 34 7.22 7.70 12.55
CA VAL A 34 5.93 7.72 11.85
C VAL A 34 5.14 6.42 12.11
N PRO A 35 4.03 6.43 12.85
CA PRO A 35 3.47 7.58 13.54
C PRO A 35 4.23 7.94 14.82
N SER A 36 4.07 9.20 15.21
CA SER A 36 4.57 9.78 16.45
C SER A 36 4.01 9.08 17.70
N VAL A 37 4.87 8.81 18.70
CA VAL A 37 4.41 8.22 19.97
C VAL A 37 3.66 9.24 20.82
N ALA A 38 2.65 8.81 21.58
CA ALA A 38 1.83 9.72 22.38
C ALA A 38 2.61 10.46 23.49
N ALA A 39 3.56 9.80 24.14
CA ALA A 39 4.46 10.46 25.09
C ALA A 39 5.77 9.69 25.29
N PHE A 40 6.83 10.43 25.62
CA PHE A 40 8.09 9.86 26.12
C PHE A 40 8.74 10.80 27.13
N GLU A 41 9.05 10.28 28.32
CA GLU A 41 9.72 10.96 29.40
C GLU A 41 11.15 10.44 29.54
N PRO A 42 12.16 11.19 29.08
CA PRO A 42 13.54 10.75 29.14
C PRO A 42 14.09 10.79 30.56
N ALA A 43 14.98 9.85 30.85
CA ALA A 43 15.78 9.77 32.06
C ALA A 43 17.28 9.66 31.73
N SER A 44 18.13 9.76 32.76
CA SER A 44 19.56 9.69 32.57
C SER A 44 20.01 8.28 32.18
N GLY A 45 20.75 8.18 31.08
CA GLY A 45 21.37 6.94 30.62
C GLY A 45 21.02 6.65 29.17
N SER A 46 21.55 5.54 28.67
CA SER A 46 21.29 5.08 27.31
C SER A 46 21.22 3.56 27.26
N PHE A 47 20.25 3.03 26.53
CA PHE A 47 20.18 1.61 26.17
C PHE A 47 20.96 1.38 24.88
N GLN A 48 21.85 0.40 24.86
CA GLN A 48 22.57 0.01 23.65
C GLN A 48 21.98 -1.30 23.12
N LEU A 49 21.47 -1.26 21.89
CA LEU A 49 21.11 -2.47 21.16
C LEU A 49 22.36 -3.10 20.56
N SER A 50 22.51 -4.41 20.67
CA SER A 50 23.64 -5.17 20.12
C SER A 50 23.18 -6.52 19.55
N PRO A 51 24.01 -7.21 18.75
CA PRO A 51 23.69 -8.54 18.23
C PRO A 51 23.43 -9.61 19.32
N ASP A 52 23.95 -9.40 20.53
CA ASP A 52 23.73 -10.29 21.69
C ASP A 52 22.38 -10.08 22.38
N VAL A 53 21.52 -9.19 21.85
CA VAL A 53 20.20 -8.92 22.39
C VAL A 53 19.36 -10.19 22.46
N ARG A 54 18.64 -10.37 23.57
CA ARG A 54 17.65 -11.45 23.71
C ARG A 54 16.26 -10.87 23.65
N ILE A 55 15.40 -11.49 22.85
CA ILE A 55 13.97 -11.20 22.84
C ILE A 55 13.30 -12.22 23.76
N ILE A 56 12.65 -11.73 24.81
CA ILE A 56 11.95 -12.53 25.80
C ILE A 56 10.49 -12.11 25.80
N VAL A 57 9.60 -13.08 25.69
CA VAL A 57 8.15 -12.88 25.80
C VAL A 57 7.70 -13.46 27.14
N ASP A 58 6.81 -12.75 27.83
CA ASP A 58 6.24 -13.23 29.08
C ASP A 58 5.58 -14.61 28.90
N SER A 59 5.95 -15.55 29.76
CA SER A 59 5.46 -16.94 29.70
C SER A 59 4.01 -17.10 30.17
N GLN A 60 3.44 -16.14 30.89
CA GLN A 60 2.09 -16.27 31.44
C GLN A 60 1.02 -16.04 30.38
N HIS A 61 1.19 -14.99 29.55
CA HIS A 61 0.21 -14.60 28.53
C HIS A 61 0.75 -14.61 27.10
N GLY A 62 2.07 -14.72 26.90
CA GLY A 62 2.72 -14.55 25.61
C GLY A 62 2.35 -15.54 24.51
N THR A 63 1.80 -16.70 24.85
CA THR A 63 1.37 -17.73 23.89
C THR A 63 -0.14 -17.73 23.64
N THR A 64 -0.88 -16.76 24.19
CA THR A 64 -2.33 -16.60 24.00
C THR A 64 -2.63 -15.59 22.89
N GLY A 65 -3.81 -15.71 22.26
CA GLY A 65 -4.20 -14.90 21.09
C GLY A 65 -3.76 -15.52 19.76
N SER A 66 -4.28 -14.94 18.67
CA SER A 66 -3.96 -15.35 17.30
C SER A 66 -3.88 -14.10 16.40
N PRO A 67 -2.68 -13.63 16.02
CA PRO A 67 -1.37 -14.15 16.45
C PRO A 67 -1.10 -13.91 17.95
N SER A 68 -0.27 -14.77 18.55
CA SER A 68 0.20 -14.56 19.93
C SER A 68 1.37 -13.58 19.98
N ALA A 69 1.67 -13.03 21.14
CA ALA A 69 2.84 -12.16 21.30
C ALA A 69 4.16 -12.88 20.97
N TYR A 70 4.24 -14.19 21.23
CA TYR A 70 5.35 -15.04 20.81
C TYR A 70 5.48 -15.12 19.29
N ALA A 71 4.36 -15.29 18.56
CA ALA A 71 4.38 -15.30 17.10
C ALA A 71 4.84 -13.96 16.52
N PHE A 72 4.30 -12.84 17.05
CA PHE A 72 4.75 -11.50 16.67
C PHE A 72 6.23 -11.26 17.01
N ALA A 73 6.73 -11.79 18.13
CA ALA A 73 8.13 -11.66 18.52
C ALA A 73 9.08 -12.41 17.57
N GLU A 74 8.67 -13.56 17.00
CA GLU A 74 9.46 -14.29 16.00
C GLU A 74 9.53 -13.53 14.67
N THR A 75 8.41 -12.93 14.23
CA THR A 75 8.41 -12.02 13.08
C THR A 75 9.31 -10.81 13.35
N PHE A 76 9.15 -10.18 14.53
CA PHE A 76 9.96 -9.05 14.96
C PHE A 76 11.46 -9.37 15.03
N ARG A 77 11.83 -10.55 15.49
CA ARG A 77 13.23 -11.00 15.50
C ARG A 77 13.84 -10.97 14.10
N THR A 78 13.10 -11.44 13.10
CA THR A 78 13.52 -11.44 11.69
C THR A 78 13.64 -10.01 11.16
N ASP A 79 12.65 -9.17 11.44
CA ASP A 79 12.67 -7.75 11.08
C ASP A 79 13.88 -7.03 11.71
N LEU A 80 14.17 -7.28 12.99
CA LEU A 80 15.29 -6.69 13.73
C LEU A 80 16.64 -7.08 13.13
N MET A 81 16.82 -8.36 12.76
CA MET A 81 18.04 -8.83 12.09
C MET A 81 18.26 -8.09 10.78
N SER A 82 17.20 -7.95 9.96
CA SER A 82 17.24 -7.25 8.68
C SER A 82 17.62 -5.78 8.85
N VAL A 83 16.93 -5.08 9.74
CA VAL A 83 17.05 -3.62 9.88
C VAL A 83 18.32 -3.20 10.62
N ALA A 84 18.73 -3.96 11.64
CA ALA A 84 19.94 -3.67 12.39
C ALA A 84 21.22 -4.22 11.73
N GLY A 85 21.09 -4.96 10.61
CA GLY A 85 22.22 -5.61 9.95
C GLY A 85 22.89 -6.67 10.84
N PHE A 86 22.13 -7.33 11.71
CA PHE A 86 22.65 -8.37 12.59
C PHE A 86 22.61 -9.73 11.88
N ASP A 87 23.78 -10.37 11.74
CA ASP A 87 23.89 -11.71 11.15
C ASP A 87 23.10 -12.76 11.94
N PHE A 88 22.95 -12.54 13.26
CA PHE A 88 22.24 -13.45 14.14
C PHE A 88 21.67 -12.72 15.36
N VAL A 89 20.41 -13.02 15.68
CA VAL A 89 19.78 -12.76 16.98
C VAL A 89 19.31 -14.10 17.55
N PRO A 90 19.54 -14.43 18.83
CA PRO A 90 19.04 -15.67 19.44
C PRO A 90 17.52 -15.88 19.26
N PRO A 91 17.03 -17.14 19.22
CA PRO A 91 15.58 -17.41 19.17
C PRO A 91 14.82 -16.77 20.32
N VAL A 92 13.53 -16.48 20.10
CA VAL A 92 12.67 -15.88 21.13
C VAL A 92 12.51 -16.85 22.31
N LEU A 93 12.60 -16.32 23.53
CA LEU A 93 12.47 -17.10 24.76
C LEU A 93 11.16 -16.78 25.46
N LEU A 94 10.56 -17.78 26.12
CA LEU A 94 9.46 -17.59 27.07
C LEU A 94 10.00 -17.56 28.50
N SER A 95 9.72 -16.51 29.25
CA SER A 95 10.12 -16.40 30.66
C SER A 95 9.24 -15.42 31.42
N SER A 96 9.08 -15.62 32.73
CA SER A 96 8.35 -14.70 33.62
C SER A 96 9.15 -13.47 34.04
N SER A 97 10.37 -13.29 33.50
CA SER A 97 11.22 -12.12 33.77
C SER A 97 12.16 -11.85 32.60
N GLY A 98 12.37 -10.58 32.28
CA GLY A 98 13.23 -10.16 31.16
C GLY A 98 14.33 -9.16 31.52
N ALA A 99 15.02 -9.33 32.66
CA ALA A 99 16.07 -8.38 33.05
C ALA A 99 17.35 -8.59 32.23
N GLY A 100 17.75 -7.57 31.46
CA GLY A 100 19.04 -7.53 30.79
C GLY A 100 20.20 -7.17 31.72
N VAL A 101 21.42 -7.43 31.25
CA VAL A 101 22.66 -7.06 31.94
C VAL A 101 23.66 -6.47 30.95
N ARG A 102 24.73 -5.86 31.45
CA ARG A 102 25.81 -5.36 30.61
C ARG A 102 26.36 -6.46 29.70
N GLY A 103 26.36 -6.21 28.39
CA GLY A 103 26.81 -7.15 27.36
C GLY A 103 25.78 -8.20 26.93
N ALA A 104 24.60 -8.22 27.54
CA ALA A 104 23.48 -9.06 27.13
C ALA A 104 22.16 -8.28 27.33
N PRO A 105 21.88 -7.29 26.45
CA PRO A 105 20.67 -6.50 26.54
C PRO A 105 19.43 -7.38 26.27
N VAL A 106 18.28 -6.98 26.80
CA VAL A 106 17.01 -7.69 26.62
C VAL A 106 15.95 -6.76 26.03
N ILE A 107 15.18 -7.29 25.09
CA ILE A 107 13.86 -6.77 24.73
C ILE A 107 12.84 -7.69 25.38
N PHE A 108 12.07 -7.16 26.33
CA PHE A 108 11.06 -7.92 27.07
C PHE A 108 9.66 -7.52 26.60
N ILE A 109 8.87 -8.47 26.13
CA ILE A 109 7.50 -8.26 25.66
C ILE A 109 6.56 -8.89 26.70
N GLU A 110 5.79 -8.05 27.37
CA GLU A 110 4.88 -8.42 28.44
C GLU A 110 3.44 -8.15 28.01
N ILE A 111 2.58 -9.16 28.18
CA ILE A 111 1.14 -9.01 27.98
C ILE A 111 0.49 -9.01 29.37
N ASP A 112 -0.08 -7.86 29.75
CA ASP A 112 -0.82 -7.68 30.98
C ASP A 112 -2.28 -7.32 30.64
N PRO A 113 -3.20 -8.29 30.65
CA PRO A 113 -4.61 -8.07 30.33
C PRO A 113 -5.35 -7.08 31.25
N SER A 114 -4.72 -6.62 32.34
CA SER A 114 -5.29 -5.59 33.22
C SER A 114 -5.04 -4.16 32.74
N LEU A 115 -4.12 -3.96 31.79
CA LEU A 115 -3.86 -2.67 31.16
C LEU A 115 -5.08 -2.24 30.33
N GLN A 116 -5.31 -0.93 30.30
CA GLN A 116 -6.45 -0.32 29.61
C GLN A 116 -5.98 0.84 28.76
N TYR A 117 -6.29 0.77 27.47
CA TYR A 117 -6.06 1.83 26.51
C TYR A 117 -7.38 2.22 25.86
N ALA A 118 -7.45 3.44 25.34
CA ALA A 118 -8.65 3.95 24.70
C ALA A 118 -8.30 4.74 23.43
N LEU A 119 -9.21 4.68 22.47
CA LEU A 119 -9.27 5.59 21.32
C LEU A 119 -9.68 6.99 21.78
N TYR A 120 -9.65 7.99 20.89
CA TYR A 120 -10.06 9.35 21.23
C TYR A 120 -11.54 9.48 21.63
N ASN A 121 -12.39 8.61 21.11
CA ASN A 121 -13.81 8.52 21.51
C ASN A 121 -14.04 7.76 22.82
N GLY A 122 -12.96 7.35 23.52
CA GLY A 122 -13.03 6.65 24.79
C GLY A 122 -13.39 5.16 24.70
N LYS A 123 -13.63 4.60 23.51
CA LYS A 123 -13.79 3.16 23.33
C LYS A 123 -12.47 2.44 23.67
N PRO A 124 -12.53 1.29 24.35
CA PRO A 124 -11.34 0.51 24.66
C PRO A 124 -10.64 0.03 23.38
N THR A 125 -9.32 -0.04 23.41
CA THR A 125 -8.51 -0.63 22.32
C THR A 125 -7.44 -1.56 22.86
N ASP A 126 -7.16 -2.60 22.10
CA ASP A 126 -6.11 -3.60 22.35
C ASP A 126 -4.77 -3.21 21.69
N GLU A 127 -4.75 -2.11 20.94
CA GLU A 127 -3.61 -1.64 20.15
C GLU A 127 -2.65 -0.73 20.93
N GLY A 128 -3.02 -0.33 22.15
CA GLY A 128 -2.18 0.50 22.99
C GLY A 128 -1.04 -0.30 23.64
N TYR A 129 0.06 0.39 23.91
CA TYR A 129 1.24 -0.17 24.56
C TYR A 129 2.02 0.90 25.33
N ASP A 130 2.64 0.46 26.42
CA ASP A 130 3.67 1.22 27.13
C ASP A 130 5.04 0.64 26.81
N PHE A 131 6.08 1.46 26.94
CA PHE A 131 7.45 0.99 26.88
C PHE A 131 8.34 1.64 27.92
N GLU A 132 9.24 0.85 28.48
CA GLU A 132 10.20 1.26 29.50
C GLU A 132 11.61 0.91 29.04
N ILE A 133 12.46 1.92 28.94
CA ILE A 133 13.85 1.77 28.49
C ILE A 133 14.75 2.01 29.69
N THR A 134 15.50 0.98 30.07
CA THR A 134 16.58 1.03 31.08
C THR A 134 17.93 0.83 30.39
N GLU A 135 19.05 0.94 31.12
CA GLU A 135 20.38 0.76 30.50
C GLU A 135 20.56 -0.59 29.78
N TYR A 136 19.85 -1.65 30.19
CA TYR A 136 20.03 -3.00 29.66
C TYR A 136 18.75 -3.71 29.23
N THR A 137 17.58 -3.10 29.44
CA THR A 137 16.28 -3.70 29.10
C THR A 137 15.39 -2.69 28.41
N TYR A 138 14.83 -3.06 27.26
CA TYR A 138 13.71 -2.40 26.61
C TYR A 138 12.46 -3.26 26.84
N THR A 139 11.55 -2.81 27.69
CA THR A 139 10.29 -3.51 27.97
C THR A 139 9.16 -2.91 27.14
N ILE A 140 8.36 -3.75 26.48
CA ILE A 140 7.09 -3.39 25.83
C ILE A 140 5.98 -4.06 26.63
N LYS A 141 5.02 -3.29 27.13
CA LYS A 141 3.86 -3.78 27.88
C LYS A 141 2.58 -3.46 27.11
N ALA A 142 1.70 -4.42 26.93
CA ALA A 142 0.43 -4.22 26.24
C ALA A 142 -0.68 -5.07 26.86
N SER A 143 -1.94 -4.69 26.64
CA SER A 143 -3.10 -5.50 27.08
C SER A 143 -3.30 -6.75 26.22
N ALA A 144 -2.89 -6.68 24.96
CA ALA A 144 -3.05 -7.74 23.96
C ALA A 144 -1.83 -7.83 23.02
N PRO A 145 -1.65 -8.96 22.31
CA PRO A 145 -0.54 -9.15 21.37
C PRO A 145 -0.38 -8.05 20.30
N ILE A 146 -1.49 -7.45 19.82
CA ILE A 146 -1.44 -6.43 18.77
C ILE A 146 -0.82 -5.12 19.25
N GLY A 147 -1.10 -4.66 20.48
CA GLY A 147 -0.41 -3.51 21.07
C GLY A 147 1.10 -3.76 21.20
N ALA A 148 1.50 -4.97 21.62
CA ALA A 148 2.91 -5.33 21.67
C ALA A 148 3.57 -5.30 20.28
N TRP A 149 2.90 -5.78 19.24
CA TRP A 149 3.37 -5.68 17.86
C TRP A 149 3.63 -4.22 17.46
N TRP A 150 2.72 -3.29 17.74
CA TRP A 150 2.93 -1.86 17.48
C TRP A 150 4.11 -1.26 18.26
N GLY A 151 4.32 -1.71 19.50
CA GLY A 151 5.51 -1.36 20.27
C GLY A 151 6.82 -1.79 19.61
N THR A 152 6.84 -2.95 18.94
CA THR A 152 8.02 -3.38 18.18
C THR A 152 8.31 -2.49 16.98
N ARG A 153 7.26 -1.95 16.32
CA ARG A 153 7.42 -1.03 15.18
C ARG A 153 8.09 0.26 15.63
N SER A 154 7.64 0.84 16.75
CA SER A 154 8.27 2.03 17.33
C SER A 154 9.75 1.79 17.69
N LEU A 155 10.09 0.65 18.29
CA LEU A 155 11.49 0.30 18.58
C LEU A 155 12.35 0.27 17.31
N ILE A 156 11.91 -0.43 16.26
CA ILE A 156 12.67 -0.55 15.00
C ILE A 156 12.79 0.80 14.30
N GLN A 157 11.73 1.61 14.25
CA GLN A 157 11.81 2.94 13.65
C GLN A 157 12.82 3.83 14.38
N GLN A 158 12.84 3.80 15.72
CA GLN A 158 13.87 4.51 16.48
C GLN A 158 15.28 4.01 16.16
N HIS A 159 15.47 2.70 16.00
CA HIS A 159 16.76 2.15 15.58
C HIS A 159 17.22 2.75 14.24
N VAL A 160 16.35 2.70 13.23
CA VAL A 160 16.59 3.20 11.86
C VAL A 160 16.95 4.68 11.87
N LEU A 161 16.15 5.50 12.54
CA LEU A 161 16.34 6.95 12.59
C LEU A 161 17.62 7.35 13.31
N MET A 162 18.02 6.60 14.34
CA MET A 162 19.27 6.82 15.05
C MET A 162 20.48 6.38 14.22
N ALA A 163 20.39 5.24 13.53
CA ALA A 163 21.45 4.73 12.64
C ALA A 163 21.78 5.69 11.49
N SER A 164 20.78 6.37 10.93
CA SER A 164 20.96 7.29 9.80
C SER A 164 21.81 8.53 10.11
N ASN A 165 21.85 8.94 11.38
CA ASN A 165 22.49 10.18 11.81
C ASN A 165 23.83 9.94 12.53
N ASP A 166 24.17 8.69 12.84
CA ASP A 166 25.31 8.38 13.69
C ASP A 166 26.20 7.28 13.09
N SER A 167 27.49 7.57 12.98
CA SER A 167 28.51 6.60 12.52
C SER A 167 29.02 5.70 13.66
N GLY A 168 28.53 5.92 14.88
CA GLY A 168 28.92 5.22 16.10
C GLY A 168 27.92 4.15 16.55
N THR A 169 28.10 3.73 17.80
CA THR A 169 27.18 2.80 18.47
C THR A 169 25.78 3.41 18.59
N ILE A 170 24.77 2.73 18.04
CA ILE A 170 23.37 3.15 18.12
C ILE A 170 22.86 2.95 19.56
N THR A 171 22.39 4.03 20.19
CA THR A 171 21.84 4.00 21.54
C THR A 171 20.51 4.73 21.63
N PHE A 172 19.61 4.24 22.50
CA PHE A 172 18.31 4.81 22.78
C PHE A 172 18.36 5.55 24.12
N PRO A 173 17.64 6.68 24.29
CA PRO A 173 17.49 7.30 25.59
C PRO A 173 16.77 6.37 26.57
N VAL A 174 17.27 6.27 27.79
CA VAL A 174 16.54 5.65 28.91
C VAL A 174 15.31 6.52 29.21
N GLY A 175 14.19 5.91 29.57
CA GLY A 175 12.95 6.64 29.82
C GLY A 175 11.71 5.77 29.77
N ASN A 176 10.54 6.39 29.90
CA ASN A 176 9.24 5.73 29.81
C ASN A 176 8.41 6.38 28.72
N GLY A 177 7.72 5.59 27.92
CA GLY A 177 6.77 6.09 26.94
C GLY A 177 5.51 5.27 26.89
N LYS A 178 4.52 5.83 26.20
CA LYS A 178 3.21 5.21 25.99
C LYS A 178 2.66 5.65 24.65
N ASP A 179 1.85 4.80 24.06
CA ASP A 179 1.22 5.08 22.77
C ASP A 179 -0.05 4.24 22.58
N SER A 180 -0.97 4.78 21.79
CA SER A 180 -2.26 4.18 21.43
C SER A 180 -2.77 4.90 20.18
N PRO A 181 -3.50 4.24 19.27
CA PRO A 181 -4.09 4.93 18.12
C PRO A 181 -5.22 5.87 18.54
N GLY A 182 -5.45 6.91 17.74
CA GLY A 182 -6.59 7.82 17.90
C GLY A 182 -7.93 7.21 17.49
N TRP A 183 -7.95 6.39 16.42
CA TRP A 183 -9.14 5.79 15.83
C TRP A 183 -8.95 4.29 15.55
N GLU A 184 -10.06 3.56 15.45
CA GLU A 184 -10.11 2.11 15.25
C GLU A 184 -9.63 1.72 13.85
N VAL A 185 -10.19 2.35 12.82
CA VAL A 185 -9.94 2.03 11.41
C VAL A 185 -8.87 2.97 10.87
N ARG A 186 -7.74 2.39 10.42
CA ARG A 186 -6.65 3.11 9.76
C ARG A 186 -6.23 2.26 8.57
N GLY A 187 -6.95 2.44 7.46
CA GLY A 187 -6.83 1.59 6.29
C GLY A 187 -6.41 2.30 5.02
N PHE A 188 -6.10 1.50 4.02
CA PHE A 188 -6.04 1.94 2.63
C PHE A 188 -6.82 0.95 1.76
N MET A 189 -7.43 1.45 0.69
CA MET A 189 -8.11 0.66 -0.33
C MET A 189 -7.25 0.59 -1.59
N LEU A 190 -7.21 -0.58 -2.21
CA LEU A 190 -6.59 -0.80 -3.50
C LEU A 190 -7.64 -1.35 -4.48
N ASP A 191 -7.74 -0.69 -5.63
CA ASP A 191 -8.61 -1.12 -6.73
C ASP A 191 -8.01 -2.33 -7.47
N ALA A 192 -8.31 -3.50 -6.93
CA ALA A 192 -8.02 -4.75 -7.61
C ALA A 192 -9.11 -5.11 -8.65
N GLY A 193 -10.19 -4.34 -8.79
CA GLY A 193 -11.26 -4.59 -9.75
C GLY A 193 -10.79 -4.21 -11.16
N ARG A 194 -10.16 -3.05 -11.30
CA ARG A 194 -9.68 -2.51 -12.59
C ARG A 194 -8.22 -2.86 -12.88
N HIS A 195 -7.38 -3.08 -11.86
CA HIS A 195 -6.01 -3.58 -12.02
C HIS A 195 -5.78 -4.90 -11.28
N TRP A 196 -4.92 -5.79 -11.79
CA TRP A 196 -4.63 -7.06 -11.12
C TRP A 196 -3.35 -6.98 -10.30
N PHE A 197 -3.42 -7.43 -9.05
CA PHE A 197 -2.27 -7.54 -8.15
C PHE A 197 -2.02 -9.00 -7.77
N ASP A 198 -0.76 -9.45 -7.82
CA ASP A 198 -0.39 -10.75 -7.28
C ASP A 198 -0.37 -10.75 -5.74
N THR A 199 -0.61 -11.90 -5.13
CA THR A 199 -0.70 -12.01 -3.66
C THR A 199 0.64 -11.82 -2.95
N GLU A 200 1.78 -12.01 -3.62
CA GLU A 200 3.10 -11.76 -3.05
C GLU A 200 3.33 -10.24 -2.92
N PHE A 201 3.01 -9.47 -3.97
CA PHE A 201 3.03 -8.01 -3.95
C PHE A 201 2.09 -7.46 -2.85
N LEU A 202 0.86 -7.95 -2.78
CA LEU A 202 -0.09 -7.53 -1.72
C LEU A 202 0.43 -7.87 -0.32
N SER A 203 1.11 -9.00 -0.14
CA SER A 203 1.73 -9.39 1.13
C SER A 203 2.87 -8.44 1.53
N GLU A 204 3.68 -8.02 0.55
CA GLU A 204 4.73 -7.02 0.74
C GLU A 204 4.13 -5.65 1.09
N LEU A 205 3.03 -5.25 0.44
CA LEU A 205 2.33 -3.99 0.71
C LEU A 205 1.70 -3.97 2.11
N CYS A 206 1.06 -5.06 2.54
CA CYS A 206 0.61 -5.25 3.93
C CYS A 206 1.77 -5.09 4.92
N THR A 207 2.93 -5.66 4.60
CA THR A 207 4.12 -5.59 5.45
C THR A 207 4.62 -4.15 5.57
N TYR A 208 4.62 -3.41 4.46
CA TYR A 208 4.96 -1.99 4.43
C TYR A 208 3.96 -1.14 5.23
N ALA A 209 2.65 -1.35 5.04
CA ALA A 209 1.59 -0.65 5.77
C ALA A 209 1.69 -0.88 7.30
N SER A 210 1.92 -2.14 7.70
CA SER A 210 2.16 -2.52 9.10
C SER A 210 3.34 -1.79 9.75
N PHE A 211 4.40 -1.51 8.99
CA PHE A 211 5.54 -0.77 9.51
C PHE A 211 5.14 0.62 10.02
N PHE A 212 4.14 1.24 9.39
CA PHE A 212 3.54 2.52 9.77
C PHE A 212 2.27 2.38 10.63
N LYS A 213 1.96 1.18 11.16
CA LYS A 213 0.80 0.93 12.03
C LYS A 213 -0.58 1.15 11.40
N ILE A 214 -0.65 1.09 10.07
CA ILE A 214 -1.90 0.87 9.34
C ILE A 214 -2.37 -0.55 9.66
N ASN A 215 -3.65 -0.74 9.95
CA ASN A 215 -4.20 -2.01 10.42
C ASN A 215 -5.19 -2.66 9.45
N GLU A 216 -5.49 -2.01 8.33
CA GLU A 216 -6.48 -2.49 7.38
C GLU A 216 -6.03 -2.30 5.93
N MET A 217 -6.29 -3.31 5.09
CA MET A 217 -6.20 -3.24 3.63
C MET A 217 -7.56 -3.62 3.04
N HIS A 218 -8.25 -2.66 2.46
CA HIS A 218 -9.51 -2.85 1.76
C HIS A 218 -9.23 -3.24 0.29
N LEU A 219 -9.67 -4.40 -0.16
CA LEU A 219 -9.48 -4.87 -1.53
C LEU A 219 -10.79 -4.82 -2.30
N HIS A 220 -10.94 -3.80 -3.13
CA HIS A 220 -12.00 -3.70 -4.14
C HIS A 220 -11.78 -4.78 -5.20
N SER A 221 -12.48 -5.92 -5.11
CA SER A 221 -12.07 -7.17 -5.78
C SER A 221 -12.94 -7.57 -6.97
N SER A 222 -13.88 -6.73 -7.37
CA SER A 222 -14.68 -6.91 -8.59
C SER A 222 -15.20 -5.58 -9.09
N ASP A 223 -15.03 -5.30 -10.38
CA ASP A 223 -15.43 -4.02 -10.96
C ASP A 223 -15.40 -4.06 -12.51
N ASN A 224 -15.65 -2.90 -13.14
CA ASN A 224 -15.49 -2.61 -14.55
C ASN A 224 -15.05 -1.16 -14.80
N LEU A 225 -14.41 -0.92 -15.94
CA LEU A 225 -14.01 0.45 -16.31
C LEU A 225 -15.23 1.34 -16.56
N TRP A 226 -15.01 2.66 -16.56
CA TRP A 226 -15.96 3.60 -17.10
C TRP A 226 -16.02 3.45 -18.62
N ASN A 227 -17.08 2.83 -19.13
CA ASN A 227 -17.21 2.56 -20.56
C ASN A 227 -18.19 3.52 -21.27
N PRO A 228 -18.09 3.68 -22.60
CA PRO A 228 -18.99 4.56 -23.32
C PRO A 228 -20.41 4.00 -23.47
N ASP A 229 -21.40 4.84 -23.15
CA ASP A 229 -22.84 4.56 -23.28
C ASP A 229 -23.26 4.02 -24.65
N PHE A 230 -22.59 4.42 -25.74
CA PHE A 230 -22.97 3.96 -27.07
C PHE A 230 -22.70 2.47 -27.28
N LEU A 231 -21.88 1.83 -26.44
CA LEU A 231 -21.65 0.38 -26.41
C LEU A 231 -22.75 -0.38 -25.66
N TYR A 232 -23.62 0.35 -24.96
CA TYR A 232 -24.72 -0.17 -24.16
C TYR A 232 -26.03 -0.07 -24.95
N GLY A 233 -26.93 -1.04 -24.77
CA GLY A 233 -28.32 -0.93 -25.22
C GLY A 233 -28.79 -1.86 -26.34
N ALA A 234 -30.06 -1.72 -26.71
CA ALA A 234 -30.76 -2.67 -27.57
C ALA A 234 -30.20 -2.72 -29.00
N GLY A 235 -29.57 -3.84 -29.34
CA GLY A 235 -28.93 -4.07 -30.64
C GLY A 235 -27.44 -3.71 -30.67
N ASN A 236 -26.87 -3.24 -29.55
CA ASN A 236 -25.43 -3.13 -29.36
C ASN A 236 -25.00 -3.99 -28.15
N GLU A 237 -24.29 -5.08 -28.43
CA GLU A 237 -23.79 -6.02 -27.41
C GLU A 237 -22.30 -5.80 -27.13
N GLY A 238 -21.75 -4.64 -27.49
CA GLY A 238 -20.32 -4.31 -27.29
C GLY A 238 -19.87 -4.44 -25.84
N TRP A 239 -20.77 -4.23 -24.88
CA TRP A 239 -20.53 -4.41 -23.45
C TRP A 239 -20.08 -5.82 -23.04
N THR A 240 -20.37 -6.84 -23.84
CA THR A 240 -20.00 -8.23 -23.55
C THR A 240 -18.49 -8.50 -23.61
N GLU A 241 -17.73 -7.61 -24.26
CA GLU A 241 -16.28 -7.76 -24.47
C GLU A 241 -15.45 -6.71 -23.70
N LEU A 242 -16.11 -5.83 -22.94
CA LEU A 242 -15.44 -4.78 -22.16
C LEU A 242 -14.70 -5.34 -20.96
N TYR A 243 -13.72 -4.59 -20.45
CA TYR A 243 -12.97 -4.99 -19.28
C TYR A 243 -13.87 -4.96 -18.04
N ALA A 244 -13.98 -6.13 -17.41
CA ALA A 244 -14.59 -6.34 -16.11
C ALA A 244 -13.88 -7.52 -15.45
N ALA A 245 -13.73 -7.50 -14.14
CA ALA A 245 -13.02 -8.54 -13.42
C ALA A 245 -13.71 -8.94 -12.12
N PHE A 246 -13.41 -10.16 -11.71
CA PHE A 246 -13.77 -10.71 -10.41
C PHE A 246 -12.59 -11.53 -9.92
N ARG A 247 -12.01 -11.15 -8.78
CA ARG A 247 -10.66 -11.62 -8.39
C ARG A 247 -10.63 -12.90 -7.57
N PHE A 248 -11.76 -13.44 -7.11
CA PHE A 248 -11.76 -14.72 -6.40
C PHE A 248 -12.11 -15.88 -7.33
N GLN A 249 -11.19 -16.83 -7.49
CA GLN A 249 -11.38 -17.96 -8.39
C GLN A 249 -12.28 -19.04 -7.76
N PRO A 250 -13.49 -19.30 -8.28
CA PRO A 250 -14.34 -20.33 -7.70
C PRO A 250 -13.70 -21.72 -7.84
N PRO A 251 -13.92 -22.63 -6.87
CA PRO A 251 -13.42 -24.00 -6.96
C PRO A 251 -14.05 -24.73 -8.15
N HIS A 252 -13.33 -25.73 -8.67
CA HIS A 252 -13.79 -26.51 -9.81
C HIS A 252 -15.16 -27.17 -9.53
N GLY A 253 -16.13 -26.90 -10.40
CA GLY A 253 -17.50 -27.41 -10.28
C GLY A 253 -18.42 -26.58 -9.39
N SER A 254 -17.98 -25.40 -8.94
CA SER A 254 -18.83 -24.44 -8.24
C SER A 254 -20.06 -24.04 -9.07
N SER A 255 -21.18 -23.74 -8.38
CA SER A 255 -22.40 -23.23 -9.01
C SER A 255 -22.23 -21.86 -9.66
N ILE A 256 -21.17 -21.13 -9.30
CA ILE A 256 -20.83 -19.82 -9.87
C ILE A 256 -19.76 -19.91 -10.98
N SER A 257 -19.53 -21.11 -11.52
CA SER A 257 -18.66 -21.31 -12.68
C SER A 257 -19.09 -20.43 -13.86
N GLY A 258 -18.14 -19.68 -14.42
CA GLY A 258 -18.37 -18.72 -15.49
C GLY A 258 -18.33 -17.25 -15.05
N LEU A 259 -18.43 -16.96 -13.74
CA LEU A 259 -18.32 -15.59 -13.22
C LEU A 259 -16.93 -14.97 -13.42
N VAL A 260 -15.87 -15.77 -13.45
CA VAL A 260 -14.49 -15.28 -13.57
C VAL A 260 -14.01 -15.48 -15.01
N PRO A 261 -14.04 -14.44 -15.88
CA PRO A 261 -13.58 -14.56 -17.25
C PRO A 261 -12.06 -14.68 -17.36
N ARG A 262 -11.32 -14.10 -16.41
CA ARG A 262 -9.85 -13.97 -16.43
C ARG A 262 -9.19 -14.76 -15.29
N LEU A 263 -9.12 -16.07 -15.43
CA LEU A 263 -8.57 -16.97 -14.39
C LEU A 263 -7.10 -16.66 -14.03
N ASN A 264 -6.29 -16.20 -15.00
CA ASN A 264 -4.90 -15.81 -14.79
C ASN A 264 -4.72 -14.47 -14.06
N GLU A 265 -5.80 -13.72 -13.87
CA GLU A 265 -5.86 -12.47 -13.11
C GLU A 265 -6.81 -12.62 -11.92
N SER A 266 -6.81 -13.78 -11.27
CA SER A 266 -7.64 -14.10 -10.11
C SER A 266 -6.84 -14.90 -9.07
N TRP A 267 -7.24 -14.82 -7.82
CA TRP A 267 -6.62 -15.49 -6.69
C TRP A 267 -7.32 -16.81 -6.40
N THR A 268 -6.52 -17.86 -6.19
CA THR A 268 -7.03 -19.11 -5.62
C THR A 268 -7.29 -18.96 -4.13
N GLN A 269 -8.08 -19.88 -3.56
CA GLN A 269 -8.32 -19.92 -2.11
C GLN A 269 -7.01 -19.99 -1.32
N SER A 270 -6.08 -20.86 -1.75
CA SER A 270 -4.81 -21.04 -1.04
C SER A 270 -3.96 -19.78 -1.06
N ASP A 271 -3.91 -19.09 -2.20
CA ASP A 271 -3.10 -17.87 -2.33
C ASP A 271 -3.70 -16.74 -1.49
N PHE A 272 -5.03 -16.59 -1.53
CA PHE A 272 -5.71 -15.56 -0.74
C PHE A 272 -5.68 -15.84 0.77
N THR A 273 -5.76 -17.11 1.19
CA THR A 273 -5.55 -17.49 2.60
C THR A 273 -4.12 -17.19 3.05
N ALA A 274 -3.11 -17.53 2.25
CA ALA A 274 -1.71 -17.24 2.58
C ALA A 274 -1.43 -15.72 2.67
N LEU A 275 -2.05 -14.93 1.79
CA LEU A 275 -2.02 -13.47 1.86
C LEU A 275 -2.63 -12.95 3.18
N GLN A 276 -3.84 -13.39 3.52
CA GLN A 276 -4.50 -12.99 4.78
C GLN A 276 -3.67 -13.38 6.02
N GLU A 277 -3.07 -14.58 6.03
CA GLU A 277 -2.18 -15.02 7.11
C GLU A 277 -0.94 -14.13 7.22
N THR A 278 -0.34 -13.74 6.09
CA THR A 278 0.83 -12.85 6.07
C THR A 278 0.50 -11.48 6.64
N CYS A 279 -0.62 -10.88 6.21
CA CYS A 279 -1.08 -9.59 6.74
C CYS A 279 -1.45 -9.70 8.24
N THR A 280 -2.16 -10.76 8.65
CA THR A 280 -2.56 -10.99 10.04
C THR A 280 -1.36 -11.15 10.97
N ASN A 281 -0.33 -11.88 10.53
CA ASN A 281 0.95 -12.03 11.25
C ASN A 281 1.75 -10.73 11.39
N ARG A 282 1.27 -9.64 10.78
CA ARG A 282 1.78 -8.28 10.88
C ARG A 282 0.70 -7.29 11.33
N GLY A 283 -0.40 -7.75 11.92
CA GLY A 283 -1.43 -6.87 12.49
C GLY A 283 -2.27 -6.12 11.48
N VAL A 284 -2.28 -6.54 10.21
CA VAL A 284 -3.12 -5.96 9.13
C VAL A 284 -4.24 -6.93 8.80
N THR A 285 -5.47 -6.44 8.82
CA THR A 285 -6.67 -7.17 8.40
C THR A 285 -7.01 -6.83 6.96
N ILE A 286 -7.31 -7.82 6.14
CA ILE A 286 -7.83 -7.60 4.78
C ILE A 286 -9.34 -7.52 4.86
N ILE A 287 -9.94 -6.46 4.29
CA ILE A 287 -11.39 -6.34 4.07
C ILE A 287 -11.66 -6.59 2.59
N PRO A 288 -12.19 -7.76 2.21
CA PRO A 288 -12.55 -8.04 0.84
C PRO A 288 -13.86 -7.35 0.48
N GLU A 289 -13.93 -6.83 -0.74
CA GLU A 289 -15.12 -6.25 -1.33
C GLU A 289 -15.55 -7.01 -2.58
N ILE A 290 -16.84 -7.31 -2.65
CA ILE A 290 -17.51 -7.73 -3.89
C ILE A 290 -18.61 -6.71 -4.11
N ASP A 291 -18.40 -5.82 -5.08
CA ASP A 291 -19.27 -4.67 -5.30
C ASP A 291 -20.52 -5.05 -6.09
N ASN A 292 -21.68 -4.81 -5.47
CA ASN A 292 -23.01 -4.92 -6.06
C ASN A 292 -23.95 -3.95 -5.32
N PRO A 293 -24.97 -3.35 -5.98
CA PRO A 293 -25.53 -3.73 -7.28
C PRO A 293 -25.09 -2.88 -8.48
N GLY A 294 -24.39 -1.76 -8.25
CA GLY A 294 -23.61 -1.06 -9.27
C GLY A 294 -22.34 -1.85 -9.61
N HIS A 295 -21.49 -1.33 -10.50
CA HIS A 295 -20.15 -1.90 -10.76
C HIS A 295 -20.12 -3.40 -11.09
N SER A 296 -21.22 -3.89 -11.67
CA SER A 296 -21.56 -5.31 -11.76
C SER A 296 -21.46 -5.87 -13.17
N LEU A 297 -20.70 -5.24 -14.08
CA LEU A 297 -20.63 -5.67 -15.48
C LEU A 297 -20.20 -7.13 -15.62
N VAL A 298 -19.28 -7.61 -14.78
CA VAL A 298 -18.83 -9.02 -14.79
C VAL A 298 -19.98 -9.99 -14.51
N PHE A 299 -20.95 -9.60 -13.67
CA PHE A 299 -22.14 -10.40 -13.38
C PHE A 299 -23.11 -10.42 -14.57
N SER A 300 -23.30 -9.27 -15.23
CA SER A 300 -24.11 -9.18 -16.45
C SER A 300 -23.48 -9.94 -17.62
N GLN A 301 -22.15 -9.94 -17.76
CA GLN A 301 -21.42 -10.73 -18.76
C GLN A 301 -21.59 -12.24 -18.51
N TRP A 302 -21.62 -12.66 -17.24
CA TRP A 302 -21.86 -14.05 -16.88
C TRP A 302 -23.32 -14.48 -17.05
N LYS A 303 -24.26 -13.64 -16.62
CA LYS A 303 -25.71 -13.88 -16.65
C LYS A 303 -26.45 -12.62 -17.10
N PRO A 304 -26.64 -12.42 -18.42
CA PRO A 304 -27.28 -11.23 -18.97
C PRO A 304 -28.71 -10.98 -18.45
N GLU A 305 -29.41 -12.02 -17.99
CA GLU A 305 -30.74 -11.89 -17.39
C GLU A 305 -30.77 -11.11 -16.07
N LEU A 306 -29.63 -10.92 -15.40
CA LEU A 306 -29.53 -10.17 -14.15
C LEU A 306 -29.38 -8.66 -14.38
N MET A 307 -29.09 -8.24 -15.61
CA MET A 307 -28.81 -6.85 -15.96
C MET A 307 -30.05 -5.94 -15.79
N LEU A 308 -29.85 -4.75 -15.24
CA LEU A 308 -30.81 -3.66 -15.31
C LEU A 308 -30.90 -3.16 -16.75
N SER A 309 -32.12 -3.16 -17.31
CA SER A 309 -32.31 -2.91 -18.74
C SER A 309 -31.71 -1.56 -19.18
N GLY A 310 -30.63 -1.62 -19.97
CA GLY A 310 -29.95 -0.43 -20.50
C GLY A 310 -28.70 -0.02 -19.73
N SER A 311 -28.42 -0.69 -18.60
CA SER A 311 -27.28 -0.43 -17.72
C SER A 311 -26.52 -1.74 -17.45
N PRO A 312 -25.59 -2.14 -18.34
CA PRO A 312 -24.86 -3.41 -18.25
C PRO A 312 -24.06 -3.61 -16.95
N ASP A 313 -23.62 -2.53 -16.32
CA ASP A 313 -22.91 -2.47 -15.05
C ASP A 313 -23.83 -2.43 -13.82
N SER A 314 -25.16 -2.45 -13.99
CA SER A 314 -26.13 -2.41 -12.89
C SER A 314 -26.97 -3.68 -12.85
N LEU A 315 -27.18 -4.24 -11.66
CA LEU A 315 -28.07 -5.39 -11.47
C LEU A 315 -29.54 -4.98 -11.34
N ASN A 316 -30.45 -5.74 -11.95
CA ASN A 316 -31.88 -5.60 -11.76
C ASN A 316 -32.32 -6.26 -10.45
N LEU A 317 -32.38 -5.49 -9.37
CA LEU A 317 -32.73 -5.98 -8.03
C LEU A 317 -34.16 -6.56 -7.92
N SER A 318 -35.11 -6.10 -8.75
CA SER A 318 -36.48 -6.63 -8.75
C SER A 318 -36.61 -7.95 -9.52
N TYR A 319 -35.57 -8.40 -10.23
CA TYR A 319 -35.58 -9.70 -10.92
C TYR A 319 -35.44 -10.85 -9.90
N PRO A 320 -36.33 -11.87 -9.91
CA PRO A 320 -36.41 -12.86 -8.83
C PRO A 320 -35.12 -13.64 -8.53
N GLU A 321 -34.24 -13.83 -9.51
CA GLU A 321 -33.01 -14.62 -9.35
C GLU A 321 -31.77 -13.77 -9.04
N THR A 322 -31.88 -12.43 -8.99
CA THR A 322 -30.75 -11.54 -8.72
C THR A 322 -30.21 -11.77 -7.31
N ILE A 323 -31.00 -11.53 -6.27
CA ILE A 323 -30.57 -11.69 -4.88
C ILE A 323 -30.14 -13.15 -4.59
N PRO A 324 -30.89 -14.19 -5.00
CA PRO A 324 -30.43 -15.58 -4.87
C PRO A 324 -29.08 -15.86 -5.53
N THR A 325 -28.80 -15.27 -6.71
CA THR A 325 -27.51 -15.43 -7.38
C THR A 325 -26.39 -14.74 -6.61
N ILE A 326 -26.58 -13.49 -6.17
CA ILE A 326 -25.57 -12.75 -5.37
C ILE A 326 -25.30 -13.46 -4.04
N LYS A 327 -26.33 -13.92 -3.33
CA LYS A 327 -26.16 -14.76 -2.13
C LYS A 327 -25.36 -16.03 -2.41
N SER A 328 -25.50 -16.64 -3.59
CA SER A 328 -24.72 -17.83 -3.95
C SER A 328 -23.23 -17.54 -4.13
N VAL A 329 -22.88 -16.34 -4.62
CA VAL A 329 -21.50 -15.87 -4.76
C VAL A 329 -20.90 -15.61 -3.38
N TRP A 330 -21.58 -14.85 -2.53
CA TRP A 330 -21.16 -14.63 -1.15
C TRP A 330 -21.01 -15.95 -0.37
N ARG A 331 -21.93 -16.90 -0.53
CA ARG A 331 -21.82 -18.23 0.10
C ARG A 331 -20.53 -18.99 -0.25
N GLU A 332 -20.05 -18.85 -1.48
CA GLU A 332 -18.81 -19.50 -1.93
C GLU A 332 -17.58 -18.90 -1.24
N PHE A 333 -17.54 -17.57 -1.10
CA PHE A 333 -16.34 -16.85 -0.68
C PHE A 333 -16.31 -16.42 0.80
N LEU A 334 -17.46 -16.30 1.49
CA LEU A 334 -17.50 -16.00 2.92
C LEU A 334 -16.60 -16.89 3.79
N PRO A 335 -16.47 -18.21 3.53
CA PRO A 335 -15.54 -19.07 4.27
C PRO A 335 -14.05 -18.76 4.03
N TRP A 336 -13.71 -18.03 2.97
CA TRP A 336 -12.33 -17.63 2.66
C TRP A 336 -11.91 -16.41 3.49
N PHE A 337 -12.86 -15.55 3.83
CA PHE A 337 -12.61 -14.25 4.43
C PHE A 337 -12.45 -14.37 5.94
N THR A 338 -11.28 -14.03 6.47
CA THR A 338 -10.97 -14.14 7.90
C THR A 338 -11.39 -12.91 8.71
N SER A 339 -11.68 -11.79 8.04
CA SER A 339 -12.09 -10.53 8.67
C SER A 339 -13.46 -10.63 9.37
N PRO A 340 -13.68 -9.86 10.44
CA PRO A 340 -15.00 -9.77 11.08
C PRO A 340 -16.00 -8.91 10.29
N GLU A 341 -15.53 -8.19 9.27
CA GLU A 341 -16.32 -7.31 8.42
C GLU A 341 -15.90 -7.50 6.94
N VAL A 342 -16.84 -7.33 6.01
CA VAL A 342 -16.62 -7.36 4.55
C VAL A 342 -17.29 -6.12 3.93
N SER A 343 -16.85 -5.67 2.75
CA SER A 343 -17.58 -4.64 2.00
C SER A 343 -18.44 -5.28 0.92
N ILE A 344 -19.64 -4.75 0.70
CA ILE A 344 -20.46 -5.13 -0.46
C ILE A 344 -20.48 -4.03 -1.53
N GLY A 345 -19.65 -2.98 -1.38
CA GLY A 345 -19.63 -1.78 -2.22
C GLY A 345 -20.92 -1.00 -2.12
N ALA A 346 -21.78 -1.20 -3.12
CA ALA A 346 -23.12 -0.61 -3.21
C ALA A 346 -23.12 0.90 -3.50
N ASP A 347 -22.09 1.39 -4.19
CA ASP A 347 -22.00 2.73 -4.74
C ASP A 347 -22.67 2.85 -6.13
N GLU A 348 -22.84 4.11 -6.55
CA GLU A 348 -23.23 4.55 -7.90
C GLU A 348 -24.44 3.84 -8.53
N TYR A 349 -25.44 3.49 -7.72
CA TYR A 349 -26.69 2.90 -8.20
C TYR A 349 -27.79 3.95 -8.44
N ASP A 350 -28.76 3.64 -9.31
CA ASP A 350 -29.85 4.58 -9.67
C ASP A 350 -30.70 4.96 -8.45
N ALA A 351 -30.60 6.23 -8.04
CA ALA A 351 -31.32 6.79 -6.89
C ALA A 351 -32.86 6.69 -7.02
N SER A 352 -33.40 6.56 -8.23
CA SER A 352 -34.84 6.33 -8.43
C SER A 352 -35.30 4.92 -8.00
N LEU A 353 -34.36 4.01 -7.77
CA LEU A 353 -34.55 2.65 -7.29
C LEU A 353 -34.16 2.48 -5.80
N ALA A 354 -34.12 3.57 -5.03
CA ALA A 354 -33.69 3.58 -3.63
C ALA A 354 -34.35 2.49 -2.75
N ASP A 355 -35.65 2.23 -2.89
CA ASP A 355 -36.33 1.21 -2.09
C ASP A 355 -35.83 -0.22 -2.38
N ASP A 356 -35.55 -0.53 -3.65
CA ASP A 356 -34.99 -1.82 -4.07
C ASP A 356 -33.55 -1.95 -3.57
N TYR A 357 -32.76 -0.87 -3.70
CA TYR A 357 -31.40 -0.79 -3.19
C TYR A 357 -31.33 -1.01 -1.66
N ILE A 358 -32.11 -0.26 -0.89
CA ILE A 358 -32.11 -0.34 0.58
C ILE A 358 -32.55 -1.74 1.03
N SER A 359 -33.54 -2.32 0.34
CA SER A 359 -33.99 -3.70 0.59
C SER A 359 -32.87 -4.71 0.33
N PHE A 360 -32.13 -4.56 -0.78
CA PHE A 360 -30.99 -5.41 -1.12
C PHE A 360 -29.87 -5.31 -0.08
N VAL A 361 -29.43 -4.10 0.26
CA VAL A 361 -28.34 -3.87 1.24
C VAL A 361 -28.71 -4.46 2.60
N ASN A 362 -29.93 -4.22 3.08
CA ASN A 362 -30.41 -4.78 4.34
C ASN A 362 -30.51 -6.32 4.29
N GLU A 363 -31.01 -6.88 3.19
CA GLU A 363 -31.13 -8.34 3.02
C GLU A 363 -29.75 -9.03 2.93
N MET A 364 -28.77 -8.39 2.30
CA MET A 364 -27.39 -8.89 2.22
C MET A 364 -26.68 -8.79 3.57
N SER A 365 -26.87 -7.70 4.32
CA SER A 365 -26.38 -7.56 5.70
C SER A 365 -26.90 -8.70 6.58
N ASP A 366 -28.21 -8.93 6.59
CA ASP A 366 -28.83 -9.99 7.37
C ASP A 366 -28.31 -11.38 6.96
N TYR A 367 -28.19 -11.62 5.65
CA TYR A 367 -27.67 -12.88 5.13
C TYR A 367 -26.22 -13.15 5.54
N ILE A 368 -25.32 -12.18 5.33
CA ILE A 368 -23.89 -12.32 5.65
C ILE A 368 -23.70 -12.53 7.15
N MET A 369 -24.44 -11.77 7.97
CA MET A 369 -24.47 -11.93 9.43
C MET A 369 -24.94 -13.33 9.83
N GLU A 370 -26.05 -13.83 9.27
CA GLU A 370 -26.58 -15.17 9.57
C GLU A 370 -25.62 -16.29 9.17
N GLN A 371 -24.98 -16.18 8.00
CA GLN A 371 -24.13 -17.25 7.48
C GLN A 371 -22.74 -17.30 8.12
N SER A 372 -22.21 -16.17 8.58
CA SER A 372 -20.80 -16.06 8.96
C SER A 372 -20.51 -15.28 10.24
N GLY A 373 -21.51 -14.59 10.80
CA GLY A 373 -21.33 -13.70 11.94
C GLY A 373 -20.53 -12.42 11.63
N LYS A 374 -20.33 -12.11 10.34
CA LYS A 374 -19.61 -10.90 9.90
C LYS A 374 -20.56 -9.73 9.73
N SER A 375 -20.12 -8.53 10.07
CA SER A 375 -20.81 -7.29 9.67
C SER A 375 -20.47 -6.96 8.22
N ILE A 376 -21.22 -6.01 7.65
CA ILE A 376 -20.89 -5.43 6.35
C ILE A 376 -20.64 -3.92 6.47
N ARG A 377 -19.92 -3.39 5.50
CA ARG A 377 -19.88 -1.97 5.19
C ARG A 377 -20.32 -1.72 3.74
N ILE A 378 -20.75 -0.50 3.47
CA ILE A 378 -21.11 0.03 2.14
C ILE A 378 -20.46 1.38 1.92
N TRP A 379 -20.26 1.78 0.67
CA TRP A 379 -20.01 3.18 0.33
C TRP A 379 -21.25 4.03 0.62
N GLY A 380 -21.05 5.25 1.12
CA GLY A 380 -22.14 6.19 1.35
C GLY A 380 -22.73 6.66 0.04
N THR A 381 -24.04 6.52 -0.14
CA THR A 381 -24.75 6.96 -1.34
C THR A 381 -26.09 7.57 -0.95
N SER A 382 -26.57 8.54 -1.74
CA SER A 382 -27.84 9.17 -1.42
C SER A 382 -29.01 8.27 -1.84
N GLU A 383 -29.73 7.71 -0.87
CA GLU A 383 -30.89 6.85 -1.13
C GLU A 383 -32.21 7.53 -0.73
N PRO A 384 -32.84 8.30 -1.63
CA PRO A 384 -34.00 9.15 -1.30
C PRO A 384 -35.30 8.35 -1.12
N SER A 385 -35.37 7.52 -0.08
CA SER A 385 -36.59 6.79 0.33
C SER A 385 -37.33 7.48 1.45
N ASP A 386 -38.66 7.61 1.30
CA ASP A 386 -39.57 8.07 2.36
C ASP A 386 -40.05 6.93 3.27
N THR A 387 -39.73 5.67 2.95
CA THR A 387 -40.34 4.49 3.58
C THR A 387 -39.37 3.48 4.15
N LEU A 388 -38.14 3.42 3.62
CA LEU A 388 -37.09 2.51 4.04
C LEU A 388 -35.84 3.29 4.44
N SER A 389 -34.99 2.66 5.24
CA SER A 389 -33.65 3.17 5.54
C SER A 389 -32.67 2.03 5.67
N VAL A 390 -31.40 2.31 5.38
CA VAL A 390 -30.29 1.38 5.61
C VAL A 390 -30.21 1.06 7.11
N SER A 391 -30.00 -0.20 7.45
CA SER A 391 -29.88 -0.67 8.82
C SER A 391 -28.72 0.04 9.54
N LYS A 392 -28.96 0.55 10.75
CA LYS A 392 -27.91 1.19 11.58
C LYS A 392 -26.79 0.21 12.03
N GLN A 393 -26.92 -1.08 11.73
CA GLN A 393 -25.87 -2.09 11.97
C GLN A 393 -24.79 -2.09 10.88
N ILE A 394 -25.06 -1.44 9.75
CA ILE A 394 -24.17 -1.36 8.60
C ILE A 394 -23.27 -0.14 8.78
N THR A 395 -21.96 -0.33 8.60
CA THR A 395 -21.00 0.78 8.57
C THR A 395 -21.09 1.48 7.21
N ILE A 396 -21.13 2.82 7.21
CA ILE A 396 -21.07 3.63 5.99
C ILE A 396 -19.65 4.16 5.82
N GLN A 397 -19.03 3.91 4.67
CA GLN A 397 -17.76 4.50 4.26
C GLN A 397 -18.08 5.71 3.38
N HIS A 398 -18.00 6.90 3.95
CA HIS A 398 -18.30 8.13 3.23
C HIS A 398 -17.12 8.52 2.34
N TRP A 399 -17.39 8.85 1.09
CA TRP A 399 -16.36 9.13 0.08
C TRP A 399 -16.57 10.43 -0.68
N ASP A 400 -17.80 10.93 -0.80
CA ASP A 400 -18.09 12.20 -1.44
C ASP A 400 -19.27 12.88 -0.73
N PHE A 401 -19.38 14.20 -0.92
CA PHE A 401 -20.55 15.01 -0.59
C PHE A 401 -21.47 15.20 -1.81
N PRO A 402 -22.24 14.20 -2.28
CA PRO A 402 -23.41 14.50 -3.06
C PRO A 402 -24.47 15.16 -2.16
N ASP A 403 -25.44 15.86 -2.76
CA ASP A 403 -26.43 16.77 -2.16
C ASP A 403 -27.28 16.28 -0.95
N ALA A 404 -27.00 15.15 -0.27
CA ALA A 404 -27.78 14.73 0.92
C ALA A 404 -27.08 13.89 2.01
N ASP A 405 -25.97 13.18 1.75
CA ASP A 405 -25.39 12.22 2.73
C ASP A 405 -24.27 12.85 3.56
N ILE A 406 -24.66 13.77 4.43
CA ILE A 406 -23.71 14.50 5.26
C ILE A 406 -23.26 13.62 6.44
N PRO A 407 -21.97 13.29 6.58
CA PRO A 407 -21.45 12.37 7.61
C PRO A 407 -21.91 12.70 9.03
N VAL A 408 -21.93 14.00 9.38
CA VAL A 408 -22.37 14.44 10.72
C VAL A 408 -23.85 14.13 10.98
N GLN A 409 -24.70 14.22 9.96
CA GLN A 409 -26.12 13.89 10.08
C GLN A 409 -26.31 12.37 10.24
N LEU A 410 -25.59 11.58 9.44
CA LEU A 410 -25.62 10.11 9.55
C LEU A 410 -25.15 9.65 10.95
N MET A 411 -24.11 10.28 11.51
CA MET A 411 -23.66 10.01 12.88
C MET A 411 -24.72 10.40 13.92
N ASP A 412 -25.38 11.55 13.77
CA ASP A 412 -26.48 11.98 14.66
C ASP A 412 -27.67 11.01 14.63
N GLU A 413 -27.89 10.36 13.49
CA GLU A 413 -28.87 9.28 13.34
C GLU A 413 -28.40 7.91 13.84
N GLY A 414 -27.13 7.78 14.21
CA GLY A 414 -26.54 6.59 14.82
C GLY A 414 -25.89 5.59 13.86
N TYR A 415 -25.52 6.00 12.64
CA TYR A 415 -24.67 5.18 11.77
C TYR A 415 -23.20 5.26 12.18
N TYR A 416 -22.49 4.14 12.09
CA TYR A 416 -21.03 4.14 12.14
C TYR A 416 -20.45 4.61 10.81
N ILE A 417 -19.51 5.55 10.87
CA ILE A 417 -18.90 6.16 9.68
C ILE A 417 -17.39 5.90 9.64
N ILE A 418 -16.89 5.58 8.45
CA ILE A 418 -15.47 5.62 8.07
C ILE A 418 -15.29 6.76 7.07
N ASN A 419 -14.25 7.58 7.27
CA ASN A 419 -13.93 8.71 6.40
C ASN A 419 -13.02 8.26 5.24
N SER A 420 -13.50 8.38 4.02
CA SER A 420 -12.77 8.21 2.77
C SER A 420 -13.00 9.38 1.82
N GLU A 421 -13.26 10.59 2.36
CA GLU A 421 -13.55 11.79 1.57
C GLU A 421 -12.53 11.96 0.44
N GLN A 422 -13.03 11.99 -0.79
CA GLN A 422 -12.26 12.01 -2.00
C GLN A 422 -11.37 13.24 -2.12
N TYR A 423 -11.83 14.41 -1.66
CA TYR A 423 -11.04 15.64 -1.70
C TYR A 423 -9.71 15.50 -0.96
N PHE A 424 -9.68 14.71 0.13
CA PHE A 424 -8.47 14.49 0.93
C PHE A 424 -7.76 13.18 0.63
N LEU A 425 -8.49 12.12 0.30
CA LEU A 425 -8.04 10.74 0.50
C LEU A 425 -8.08 9.87 -0.75
N TYR A 426 -8.54 10.40 -1.88
CA TYR A 426 -8.53 9.67 -3.14
C TYR A 426 -7.24 9.90 -3.91
N LEU A 427 -6.74 8.80 -4.44
CA LEU A 427 -5.70 8.73 -5.43
C LEU A 427 -6.30 8.01 -6.64
N ASP A 428 -5.86 8.40 -7.82
CA ASP A 428 -6.00 7.58 -9.02
C ASP A 428 -4.59 7.26 -9.49
N GLY A 429 -4.40 6.10 -10.11
CA GLY A 429 -3.11 5.51 -10.41
C GLY A 429 -2.25 6.37 -11.32
N LYS A 430 -1.85 5.85 -12.49
CA LYS A 430 -0.92 6.60 -13.34
C LYS A 430 -1.52 7.88 -13.96
N PHE A 431 -2.82 7.92 -14.17
CA PHE A 431 -3.48 9.02 -14.84
C PHE A 431 -4.85 9.22 -14.21
N SER A 432 -5.31 10.47 -14.13
CA SER A 432 -6.64 10.84 -13.68
C SER A 432 -7.28 11.79 -14.68
N ASP A 433 -8.59 11.64 -14.93
CA ASP A 433 -9.30 12.55 -15.82
C ASP A 433 -9.29 13.98 -15.26
N GLY A 434 -8.95 14.96 -16.10
CA GLY A 434 -8.91 16.36 -15.69
C GLY A 434 -7.95 16.72 -14.54
N ASP A 435 -6.99 15.84 -14.21
CA ASP A 435 -6.17 15.93 -12.98
C ASP A 435 -7.03 15.99 -11.69
N GLU A 436 -8.18 15.30 -11.69
CA GLU A 436 -9.15 15.31 -10.59
C GLU A 436 -8.55 14.72 -9.31
N PHE A 437 -7.91 13.54 -9.41
CA PHE A 437 -7.24 12.88 -8.30
C PHE A 437 -5.72 12.84 -8.49
N PRO A 438 -4.93 13.12 -7.44
CA PRO A 438 -3.48 13.08 -7.53
C PRO A 438 -2.96 11.64 -7.41
N GLN A 439 -1.75 11.40 -7.91
CA GLN A 439 -1.06 10.11 -7.73
C GLN A 439 -0.54 9.89 -6.31
N GLN A 440 -0.46 10.95 -5.50
CA GLN A 440 -0.02 10.91 -4.10
C GLN A 440 -0.83 11.90 -3.28
N LEU A 441 -1.04 11.61 -2.00
CA LEU A 441 -1.73 12.54 -1.11
C LEU A 441 -0.98 13.86 -1.05
N ASP A 442 -1.68 14.97 -1.30
CA ASP A 442 -1.07 16.30 -1.28
C ASP A 442 -0.64 16.67 0.15
N PRO A 443 0.67 16.82 0.44
CA PRO A 443 1.13 17.17 1.77
C PRO A 443 0.67 18.55 2.24
N ASP A 444 0.47 19.52 1.33
CA ASP A 444 -0.07 20.83 1.68
C ASP A 444 -1.51 20.70 2.18
N LEU A 445 -2.31 19.89 1.47
CA LEU A 445 -3.68 19.61 1.87
C LEU A 445 -3.75 18.83 3.19
N ILE A 446 -2.92 17.80 3.37
CA ILE A 446 -2.95 16.99 4.59
C ILE A 446 -2.43 17.76 5.82
N TRP A 447 -1.52 18.71 5.67
CA TRP A 447 -0.99 19.51 6.79
C TRP A 447 -1.70 20.85 7.03
N GLY A 448 -2.50 21.34 6.10
CA GLY A 448 -3.16 22.65 6.21
C GLY A 448 -4.57 22.75 5.63
N GLY A 449 -5.16 21.63 5.20
CA GLY A 449 -6.44 21.60 4.48
C GLY A 449 -7.71 21.58 5.33
N ALA A 450 -7.60 21.55 6.67
CA ALA A 450 -8.79 21.69 7.50
C ALA A 450 -9.32 23.14 7.49
N PRO A 451 -10.62 23.37 7.72
CA PRO A 451 -11.21 24.72 7.61
C PRO A 451 -10.61 25.78 8.54
N ASP A 452 -10.02 25.38 9.66
CA ASP A 452 -9.36 26.27 10.62
C ASP A 452 -7.87 26.52 10.30
N GLY A 453 -7.37 25.97 9.19
CA GLY A 453 -5.99 26.05 8.74
C GLY A 453 -5.06 25.04 9.43
N THR A 454 -5.59 24.12 10.24
CA THR A 454 -4.86 22.94 10.70
C THR A 454 -4.84 21.85 9.62
N GLY A 455 -4.21 20.72 9.90
CA GLY A 455 -4.15 19.60 8.95
C GLY A 455 -5.39 18.72 8.98
N TRP A 456 -5.48 17.83 7.99
CA TRP A 456 -6.48 16.78 7.95
C TRP A 456 -6.31 15.78 9.11
N ALA A 457 -7.43 15.30 9.63
CA ALA A 457 -7.52 14.19 10.58
C ALA A 457 -8.81 13.41 10.27
N PRO A 458 -8.99 12.16 10.71
CA PRO A 458 -10.18 11.36 10.41
C PRO A 458 -11.54 12.02 10.70
N ASN A 459 -11.61 12.99 11.62
CA ASN A 459 -12.84 13.74 11.93
C ASN A 459 -13.13 14.93 10.99
N ILE A 460 -12.23 15.21 10.05
CA ILE A 460 -12.33 16.26 9.03
C ILE A 460 -12.78 15.63 7.71
N PHE A 461 -14.03 15.87 7.36
CA PHE A 461 -14.64 15.45 6.10
C PHE A 461 -14.64 16.61 5.10
N SER A 462 -14.87 17.85 5.49
CA SER A 462 -14.87 18.99 4.55
C SER A 462 -13.69 19.95 4.79
N PRO A 463 -12.96 20.35 3.74
CA PRO A 463 -11.92 21.37 3.81
C PRO A 463 -12.49 22.80 3.96
N THR A 464 -13.75 23.00 3.56
CA THR A 464 -14.34 24.34 3.40
C THR A 464 -15.55 24.58 4.28
N ASP A 465 -16.26 23.53 4.70
CA ASP A 465 -17.45 23.65 5.56
C ASP A 465 -17.22 22.99 6.92
N PRO A 466 -16.90 23.77 7.98
CA PRO A 466 -16.75 23.24 9.33
C PRO A 466 -17.99 22.50 9.87
N SER A 467 -19.19 22.78 9.35
CA SER A 467 -20.41 22.11 9.82
C SER A 467 -20.53 20.66 9.35
N ASN A 468 -19.75 20.28 8.33
CA ASN A 468 -19.65 18.90 7.86
C ASN A 468 -18.57 18.10 8.59
N ASN A 469 -17.86 18.71 9.55
CA ASN A 469 -16.82 18.06 10.34
C ASN A 469 -17.34 17.66 11.72
N THR A 470 -16.81 16.56 12.25
CA THR A 470 -17.23 16.02 13.55
C THR A 470 -16.16 16.23 14.62
N SER A 471 -16.51 15.98 15.88
CA SER A 471 -15.53 15.99 16.96
C SER A 471 -14.66 14.73 16.92
N VAL A 472 -13.41 14.86 17.34
CA VAL A 472 -12.44 13.75 17.42
C VAL A 472 -12.97 12.58 18.28
N ASP A 473 -13.77 12.88 19.30
CA ASP A 473 -14.33 11.93 20.25
C ASP A 473 -15.72 11.39 19.88
N ASN A 474 -16.20 11.65 18.66
CA ASN A 474 -17.50 11.13 18.22
C ASN A 474 -17.51 9.59 18.24
N LEU A 475 -18.46 9.01 18.97
CA LEU A 475 -18.57 7.56 19.17
C LEU A 475 -18.88 6.77 17.88
N MET A 476 -19.44 7.45 16.89
CA MET A 476 -19.85 6.89 15.61
C MET A 476 -18.75 6.97 14.54
N LEU A 477 -17.73 7.79 14.75
CA LEU A 477 -16.55 7.83 13.86
C LEU A 477 -15.62 6.66 14.18
N ARG A 478 -15.47 5.73 13.23
CA ARG A 478 -14.57 4.57 13.36
C ARG A 478 -13.12 4.90 12.97
N GLY A 479 -12.92 5.81 12.03
CA GLY A 479 -11.59 6.19 11.54
C GLY A 479 -11.64 6.58 10.07
N ALA A 480 -10.60 6.22 9.31
CA ALA A 480 -10.45 6.62 7.91
C ALA A 480 -9.80 5.54 7.04
N ILE A 481 -10.06 5.63 5.73
CA ILE A 481 -9.43 4.81 4.68
C ILE A 481 -9.09 5.71 3.50
N MET A 482 -7.82 5.75 3.10
CA MET A 482 -7.41 6.34 1.81
C MET A 482 -7.66 5.35 0.67
N ALA A 483 -8.00 5.81 -0.53
CA ALA A 483 -8.28 4.92 -1.66
C ALA A 483 -7.35 5.21 -2.83
N LEU A 484 -6.81 4.16 -3.46
CA LEU A 484 -6.21 4.25 -4.79
C LEU A 484 -7.09 3.50 -5.78
N TRP A 485 -7.64 4.25 -6.72
CA TRP A 485 -8.41 3.75 -7.86
C TRP A 485 -7.51 3.51 -9.08
N SER A 486 -7.93 2.59 -9.96
CA SER A 486 -7.24 2.23 -11.20
C SER A 486 -8.15 2.47 -12.39
N ASP A 487 -8.68 3.69 -12.49
CA ASP A 487 -9.78 4.10 -13.38
C ASP A 487 -9.52 3.82 -14.87
N TRP A 488 -8.27 3.95 -15.27
CA TRP A 488 -7.80 3.75 -16.63
C TRP A 488 -7.46 2.30 -16.99
N GLY A 489 -7.73 1.39 -16.06
CA GLY A 489 -7.74 -0.04 -16.29
C GLY A 489 -6.40 -0.75 -16.19
N ASN A 490 -6.44 -2.03 -16.55
CA ASN A 490 -5.41 -3.00 -16.19
C ASN A 490 -4.04 -2.75 -16.84
N ASN A 491 -3.99 -2.00 -17.95
CA ASN A 491 -2.77 -1.71 -18.68
C ASN A 491 -2.22 -0.30 -18.43
N ALA A 492 -2.89 0.53 -17.61
CA ALA A 492 -2.49 1.92 -17.38
C ALA A 492 -1.30 2.06 -16.43
N THR A 493 -1.04 1.05 -15.60
CA THR A 493 -0.01 1.06 -14.57
C THR A 493 0.64 -0.32 -14.44
N THR A 494 1.70 -0.41 -13.65
CA THR A 494 2.25 -1.65 -13.13
C THR A 494 2.16 -1.64 -11.61
N MET A 495 2.12 -2.82 -10.98
CA MET A 495 2.05 -2.92 -9.50
C MET A 495 3.14 -2.10 -8.79
N LEU A 496 4.35 -2.00 -9.37
CA LEU A 496 5.43 -1.23 -8.77
C LEU A 496 5.23 0.29 -8.89
N GLU A 497 4.63 0.77 -9.97
CA GLU A 497 4.25 2.18 -10.10
C GLU A 497 3.21 2.56 -9.05
N ASP A 498 2.19 1.73 -8.85
CA ASP A 498 1.20 1.94 -7.79
C ASP A 498 1.86 1.95 -6.40
N TYR A 499 2.87 1.11 -6.16
CA TYR A 499 3.63 1.18 -4.92
C TYR A 499 4.39 2.52 -4.77
N TYR A 500 5.04 3.04 -5.81
CA TYR A 500 5.77 4.31 -5.73
C TYR A 500 4.84 5.49 -5.42
N GLN A 501 3.60 5.40 -5.87
CA GLN A 501 2.51 6.35 -5.59
C GLN A 501 1.97 6.19 -4.15
N LEU A 502 1.73 4.95 -3.73
CA LEU A 502 1.18 4.64 -2.40
C LEU A 502 2.16 4.85 -1.26
N ALA A 503 3.44 4.54 -1.45
CA ALA A 503 4.43 4.48 -0.37
C ALA A 503 4.51 5.76 0.49
N PRO A 504 4.60 6.98 -0.08
CA PRO A 504 4.60 8.21 0.72
C PRO A 504 3.24 8.51 1.32
N SER A 505 2.16 8.28 0.56
CA SER A 505 0.78 8.47 0.96
C SER A 505 0.41 7.64 2.19
N LEU A 506 0.77 6.37 2.22
CA LEU A 506 0.54 5.46 3.36
C LEU A 506 1.22 5.97 4.64
N ALA A 507 2.47 6.40 4.55
CA ALA A 507 3.20 6.91 5.72
C ALA A 507 2.61 8.23 6.23
N LEU A 508 2.25 9.14 5.32
CA LEU A 508 1.64 10.42 5.65
C LEU A 508 0.26 10.22 6.29
N PHE A 509 -0.59 9.39 5.66
CA PHE A 509 -1.88 8.99 6.17
C PHE A 509 -1.76 8.35 7.56
N ALA A 510 -0.79 7.44 7.75
CA ALA A 510 -0.58 6.77 9.02
C ALA A 510 -0.28 7.72 10.19
N GLU A 511 0.52 8.77 9.98
CA GLU A 511 0.72 9.80 11.00
C GLU A 511 -0.61 10.45 11.39
N LYS A 512 -1.42 10.83 10.39
CA LYS A 512 -2.67 11.55 10.63
C LYS A 512 -3.79 10.68 11.19
N ALA A 513 -3.89 9.44 10.74
CA ALA A 513 -4.88 8.47 11.20
C ALA A 513 -4.54 7.89 12.59
N TRP A 514 -3.27 7.96 13.01
CA TRP A 514 -2.84 7.54 14.36
C TRP A 514 -2.84 8.70 15.36
N ALA A 515 -2.24 9.84 15.00
CA ALA A 515 -2.01 10.97 15.90
C ALA A 515 -3.09 12.06 15.81
N GLY A 516 -3.63 12.32 14.62
CA GLY A 516 -4.61 13.38 14.37
C GLY A 516 -4.01 14.79 14.38
N SER A 517 -4.26 15.55 13.32
CA SER A 517 -3.86 16.97 13.21
C SER A 517 -4.47 17.82 14.33
N GLY A 518 -3.63 18.54 15.08
CA GLY A 518 -4.08 19.40 16.17
C GLY A 518 -4.69 18.65 17.37
N VAL A 519 -4.61 17.31 17.38
CA VAL A 519 -5.18 16.47 18.45
C VAL A 519 -4.10 16.05 19.43
N ARG A 520 -3.01 15.46 18.93
CA ARG A 520 -1.90 14.98 19.75
C ARG A 520 -0.81 16.03 19.84
N GLU A 521 -0.37 16.36 21.07
CA GLU A 521 0.72 17.34 21.29
C GLU A 521 2.06 16.92 20.65
N THR A 522 2.29 15.62 20.51
CA THR A 522 3.50 15.05 19.91
C THR A 522 3.38 14.76 18.42
N GLU A 523 2.27 15.16 17.77
CA GLU A 523 2.13 15.03 16.33
C GLU A 523 3.36 15.57 15.61
N LEU A 524 3.71 14.95 14.48
CA LEU A 524 4.81 15.46 13.68
C LEU A 524 4.47 16.85 13.14
N THR A 525 5.50 17.61 12.79
CA THR A 525 5.37 18.69 11.81
C THR A 525 5.69 18.13 10.43
N ARG A 526 5.24 18.81 9.37
CA ARG A 526 5.62 18.46 7.99
C ARG A 526 7.14 18.28 7.83
N ALA A 527 7.93 19.20 8.36
CA ALA A 527 9.39 19.14 8.27
C ALA A 527 9.99 17.92 9.00
N GLN A 528 9.39 17.49 10.12
CA GLN A 528 9.82 16.27 10.81
C GLN A 528 9.46 15.02 10.01
N PHE A 529 8.25 14.98 9.43
CA PHE A 529 7.83 13.89 8.55
C PHE A 529 8.75 13.77 7.33
N GLU A 530 8.98 14.86 6.60
CA GLU A 530 9.83 14.90 5.40
C GLU A 530 11.28 14.49 5.70
N ALA A 531 11.77 14.77 6.91
CA ALA A 531 13.10 14.33 7.34
C ALA A 531 13.14 12.84 7.72
N ALA A 532 12.08 12.30 8.31
CA ALA A 532 12.03 10.93 8.82
C ALA A 532 11.64 9.91 7.73
N TYR A 533 10.67 10.25 6.89
CA TYR A 533 10.03 9.33 5.96
C TYR A 533 11.01 8.63 4.99
N PRO A 534 11.91 9.33 4.28
CA PRO A 534 12.82 8.66 3.33
C PRO A 534 13.70 7.60 3.99
N ILE A 535 14.11 7.83 5.23
CA ILE A 535 14.94 6.91 6.02
C ILE A 535 14.10 5.68 6.42
N LEU A 536 12.87 5.91 6.85
CA LEU A 536 11.94 4.84 7.23
C LEU A 536 11.51 3.99 6.03
N ASN A 537 11.15 4.62 4.91
CA ASN A 537 10.78 3.95 3.67
C ASN A 537 11.88 2.98 3.19
N ALA A 538 13.14 3.43 3.21
CA ALA A 538 14.29 2.62 2.81
C ALA A 538 14.56 1.42 3.73
N ALA A 539 14.02 1.41 4.95
CA ALA A 539 14.32 0.42 5.99
C ALA A 539 13.11 -0.44 6.40
N ALA A 540 11.96 -0.29 5.75
CA ALA A 540 10.76 -1.07 6.07
C ALA A 540 11.06 -2.60 5.93
N PRO A 541 11.02 -3.39 7.01
CA PRO A 541 11.48 -4.78 7.00
C PRO A 541 10.50 -5.74 6.34
N GLY A 542 11.00 -6.89 5.88
CA GLY A 542 10.16 -8.03 5.48
C GLY A 542 9.47 -7.90 4.13
N GLN A 543 9.88 -6.92 3.32
CA GLN A 543 9.37 -6.64 1.97
C GLN A 543 10.53 -6.15 1.09
N ASN A 544 10.37 -6.22 -0.24
CA ASN A 544 11.28 -5.59 -1.19
C ASN A 544 10.52 -4.95 -2.37
N LEU A 545 9.52 -4.12 -2.11
CA LEU A 545 8.68 -3.42 -3.10
C LEU A 545 9.49 -2.49 -4.00
N ASN A 546 10.58 -1.91 -3.51
CA ASN A 546 11.54 -1.15 -4.33
C ASN A 546 12.45 -2.04 -5.20
N ARG A 547 12.38 -3.37 -5.04
CA ARG A 547 13.26 -4.35 -5.70
C ARG A 547 14.74 -3.95 -5.58
N VAL A 548 15.12 -3.48 -4.38
CA VAL A 548 16.49 -3.08 -4.04
C VAL A 548 17.36 -4.32 -4.08
N VAL A 549 18.52 -4.18 -4.71
CA VAL A 549 19.57 -5.20 -4.75
C VAL A 549 20.87 -4.60 -4.27
N LYS A 550 21.75 -5.45 -3.75
CA LYS A 550 23.12 -5.05 -3.41
C LYS A 550 24.01 -5.18 -4.66
N PRO A 551 24.57 -4.09 -5.19
CA PRO A 551 25.45 -4.15 -6.36
C PRO A 551 26.75 -4.92 -6.06
N GLU A 552 27.36 -5.50 -7.09
CA GLU A 552 28.68 -6.16 -7.00
C GLU A 552 29.79 -5.14 -6.77
N HIS A 553 29.80 -4.04 -7.54
CA HIS A 553 30.84 -3.02 -7.51
C HIS A 553 30.28 -1.63 -7.84
N GLY A 554 30.32 -0.71 -6.86
CA GLY A 554 29.76 0.64 -7.05
C GLY A 554 28.25 0.57 -7.28
N ASP A 555 27.82 1.07 -8.43
CA ASP A 555 26.44 1.02 -8.95
C ASP A 555 26.18 -0.19 -9.86
N VAL A 556 27.21 -0.96 -10.22
CA VAL A 556 27.09 -2.11 -11.12
C VAL A 556 26.48 -3.30 -10.39
N VAL A 557 25.26 -3.68 -10.78
CA VAL A 557 24.56 -4.87 -10.28
C VAL A 557 25.22 -6.12 -10.83
N TYR A 558 25.45 -6.18 -12.14
CA TYR A 558 26.25 -7.21 -12.78
C TYR A 558 26.82 -6.74 -14.13
N GLN A 559 27.93 -7.36 -14.55
CA GLN A 559 28.53 -7.13 -15.86
C GLN A 559 29.05 -8.43 -16.47
N TYR A 560 28.54 -8.80 -17.64
CA TYR A 560 28.87 -10.02 -18.36
C TYR A 560 29.41 -9.70 -19.77
N PRO A 561 30.74 -9.50 -19.91
CA PRO A 561 31.36 -9.24 -21.21
C PRO A 561 31.45 -10.53 -22.04
N GLY A 562 31.13 -10.47 -23.33
CA GLY A 562 31.15 -11.62 -24.23
C GLY A 562 29.78 -11.94 -24.83
N THR A 563 29.64 -13.11 -25.46
CA THR A 563 28.42 -13.52 -26.19
C THR A 563 27.78 -14.73 -25.54
N TYR A 564 26.47 -14.67 -25.38
CA TYR A 564 25.65 -15.64 -24.65
C TYR A 564 24.41 -16.02 -25.46
N ASN A 565 24.07 -17.30 -25.42
CA ASN A 565 22.78 -17.81 -25.91
C ASN A 565 21.76 -17.90 -24.78
N VAL A 566 22.25 -18.28 -23.59
CA VAL A 566 21.50 -18.40 -22.34
C VAL A 566 22.46 -18.02 -21.22
N LEU A 567 22.02 -17.17 -20.30
CA LEU A 567 22.72 -16.81 -19.08
C LEU A 567 21.69 -16.62 -17.96
N SER A 568 22.05 -17.00 -16.74
CA SER A 568 21.23 -16.82 -15.55
C SER A 568 22.02 -16.02 -14.52
N THR A 569 21.36 -15.07 -13.87
CA THR A 569 21.91 -14.25 -12.78
C THR A 569 21.22 -14.61 -11.45
N PRO A 570 21.77 -14.20 -10.30
CA PRO A 570 21.11 -14.40 -9.00
C PRO A 570 19.99 -13.37 -8.73
N PHE A 571 19.78 -12.38 -9.59
CA PHE A 571 18.83 -11.29 -9.38
C PHE A 571 17.54 -11.59 -10.14
N SER A 572 16.42 -11.75 -9.43
CA SER A 572 15.13 -12.00 -10.08
C SER A 572 14.51 -10.72 -10.67
N SER A 573 14.80 -9.57 -10.08
CA SER A 573 14.28 -8.26 -10.48
C SER A 573 15.13 -7.15 -9.88
N VAL A 574 15.17 -5.98 -10.54
CA VAL A 574 15.84 -4.77 -10.04
C VAL A 574 14.95 -3.56 -10.29
N GLY A 575 14.63 -2.82 -9.24
CA GLY A 575 13.74 -1.65 -9.35
C GLY A 575 14.41 -0.45 -10.00
N PRO A 576 13.65 0.48 -10.61
CA PRO A 576 14.16 1.78 -11.03
C PRO A 576 14.72 2.61 -9.85
N PRO A 577 15.66 3.54 -10.11
CA PRO A 577 16.27 3.80 -11.41
C PRO A 577 17.36 2.78 -11.76
N TYR A 578 17.44 2.38 -13.03
CA TYR A 578 18.51 1.52 -13.53
C TYR A 578 18.84 1.81 -15.00
N THR A 579 19.99 1.30 -15.44
CA THR A 579 20.37 1.21 -16.85
C THR A 579 20.75 -0.24 -17.20
N LEU A 580 20.01 -0.84 -18.13
CA LEU A 580 20.27 -2.17 -18.70
C LEU A 580 20.84 -2.00 -20.11
N THR A 581 22.12 -2.28 -20.29
CA THR A 581 22.80 -2.23 -21.59
C THR A 581 23.11 -3.62 -22.11
N PHE A 582 22.83 -3.87 -23.38
CA PHE A 582 23.21 -5.11 -24.07
C PHE A 582 23.34 -4.86 -25.57
N SER A 583 23.92 -5.81 -26.30
CA SER A 583 23.80 -5.86 -27.76
C SER A 583 23.18 -7.18 -28.20
N VAL A 584 22.29 -7.13 -29.18
CA VAL A 584 21.49 -8.27 -29.61
C VAL A 584 21.57 -8.48 -31.11
N LYS A 585 21.58 -9.74 -31.55
CA LYS A 585 21.45 -10.15 -32.94
C LYS A 585 20.46 -11.32 -33.05
N PRO A 586 19.21 -11.10 -33.49
CA PRO A 586 18.24 -12.17 -33.73
C PRO A 586 18.64 -13.10 -34.89
N ASP A 587 18.19 -14.36 -34.89
CA ASP A 587 18.28 -15.23 -36.08
C ASP A 587 17.28 -14.77 -37.13
N SER A 588 17.79 -14.58 -38.36
CA SER A 588 17.04 -14.29 -39.58
C SER A 588 15.78 -15.13 -39.83
N ARG A 589 15.71 -16.38 -39.34
CA ARG A 589 14.58 -17.30 -39.53
C ARG A 589 13.43 -17.02 -38.58
N HIS A 590 13.73 -16.58 -37.36
CA HIS A 590 12.75 -16.36 -36.29
C HIS A 590 13.10 -15.08 -35.49
N PRO A 591 13.14 -13.91 -36.14
CA PRO A 591 13.76 -12.72 -35.56
C PRO A 591 12.97 -12.07 -34.43
N THR A 592 11.68 -12.41 -34.30
CA THR A 592 10.77 -11.88 -33.28
C THR A 592 10.44 -12.89 -32.19
N GLN A 593 10.99 -14.11 -32.25
CA GLN A 593 10.58 -15.20 -31.37
C GLN A 593 11.38 -15.16 -30.06
N GLY A 594 10.69 -15.36 -28.93
CA GLY A 594 11.29 -15.61 -27.63
C GLY A 594 11.64 -14.36 -26.82
N LEU A 595 12.14 -14.62 -25.62
CA LEU A 595 12.50 -13.61 -24.63
C LEU A 595 13.99 -13.28 -24.70
N LEU A 596 14.29 -11.98 -24.72
CA LEU A 596 15.63 -11.47 -24.54
C LEU A 596 16.02 -11.50 -23.06
N PHE A 597 15.06 -11.14 -22.19
CA PHE A 597 15.25 -11.11 -20.75
C PHE A 597 13.96 -11.54 -20.05
N SER A 598 14.08 -12.23 -18.91
CA SER A 598 12.95 -12.48 -18.01
C SER A 598 13.36 -12.35 -16.54
N GLY A 599 12.42 -11.89 -15.74
CA GLY A 599 12.53 -11.72 -14.29
C GLY A 599 11.19 -11.91 -13.60
N ARG A 600 11.15 -11.61 -12.30
CA ARG A 600 9.94 -11.74 -11.45
C ARG A 600 8.83 -10.80 -11.91
N ASP A 601 9.12 -9.51 -12.02
CA ASP A 601 8.10 -8.47 -12.25
C ASP A 601 7.90 -8.12 -13.73
N SER A 602 8.89 -8.42 -14.58
CA SER A 602 8.83 -8.09 -16.00
C SER A 602 9.58 -9.08 -16.89
N LYS A 603 9.29 -9.03 -18.19
CA LYS A 603 10.01 -9.74 -19.26
C LYS A 603 10.22 -8.81 -20.45
N LEU A 604 11.27 -9.02 -21.22
CA LEU A 604 11.54 -8.29 -22.47
C LEU A 604 11.56 -9.25 -23.66
N TRP A 605 10.59 -9.09 -24.55
CA TRP A 605 10.44 -9.86 -25.78
C TRP A 605 11.30 -9.31 -26.91
N ALA A 606 11.82 -10.20 -27.76
CA ALA A 606 12.54 -9.80 -28.97
C ALA A 606 11.61 -9.10 -29.98
N ALA A 607 10.34 -9.51 -30.04
CA ALA A 607 9.32 -8.86 -30.85
C ALA A 607 9.13 -7.40 -30.41
N ASN A 608 9.41 -6.46 -31.30
CA ASN A 608 9.21 -5.01 -31.11
C ASN A 608 9.83 -4.41 -29.84
N LEU A 609 10.82 -5.08 -29.24
CA LEU A 609 11.34 -4.78 -27.90
C LEU A 609 10.18 -4.56 -26.89
N THR A 610 9.28 -5.52 -26.81
CA THR A 610 8.06 -5.43 -25.99
C THR A 610 8.33 -5.85 -24.55
N PHE A 611 8.01 -4.99 -23.58
CA PHE A 611 7.93 -5.40 -22.18
C PHE A 611 6.64 -6.18 -21.93
N GLU A 612 6.71 -7.19 -21.07
CA GLU A 612 5.57 -7.82 -20.42
C GLU A 612 5.66 -7.54 -18.93
N ALA A 613 4.62 -6.97 -18.33
CA ALA A 613 4.49 -6.73 -16.89
C ALA A 613 3.00 -6.85 -16.53
N THR A 614 2.68 -7.33 -15.33
CA THR A 614 1.28 -7.47 -14.84
C THR A 614 0.32 -8.21 -15.82
N GLY A 615 0.86 -9.10 -16.66
CA GLY A 615 0.10 -9.81 -17.70
C GLY A 615 -0.19 -8.98 -18.97
N GLN A 616 0.26 -7.73 -19.02
CA GLN A 616 0.09 -6.80 -20.14
C GLN A 616 1.36 -6.68 -21.00
N LEU A 617 1.19 -6.30 -22.27
CA LEU A 617 2.27 -6.16 -23.25
C LEU A 617 2.44 -4.69 -23.67
N TYR A 618 3.67 -4.19 -23.57
CA TYR A 618 4.05 -2.81 -23.84
C TYR A 618 5.12 -2.76 -24.92
N ALA A 619 4.71 -2.53 -26.17
CA ALA A 619 5.62 -2.54 -27.31
C ALA A 619 6.37 -1.20 -27.45
N LEU A 620 7.70 -1.25 -27.58
CA LEU A 620 8.48 -0.07 -27.96
C LEU A 620 8.22 0.35 -29.42
N GLY A 621 7.89 -0.64 -30.25
CA GLY A 621 7.71 -0.46 -31.70
C GLY A 621 9.01 -0.50 -32.50
N TYR A 622 10.13 -0.86 -31.87
CA TYR A 622 11.43 -0.98 -32.55
C TYR A 622 11.68 -2.42 -33.05
N ILE A 623 11.90 -2.57 -34.35
CA ILE A 623 12.20 -3.88 -34.97
C ILE A 623 13.71 -4.09 -35.06
N LEU A 624 14.22 -5.11 -34.36
CA LEU A 624 15.63 -5.47 -34.37
C LEU A 624 16.08 -5.97 -35.77
N PRO A 625 17.14 -5.38 -36.37
CA PRO A 625 17.81 -5.91 -37.56
C PRO A 625 18.38 -7.31 -37.34
N THR A 626 18.47 -8.11 -38.41
CA THR A 626 18.95 -9.51 -38.35
C THR A 626 20.35 -9.72 -38.94
N ASP A 627 20.86 -8.73 -39.66
CA ASP A 627 22.15 -8.76 -40.33
C ASP A 627 23.31 -8.32 -39.41
N GLY A 628 23.04 -7.44 -38.45
CA GLY A 628 24.01 -6.89 -37.50
C GLY A 628 23.67 -7.14 -36.03
N TYR A 629 24.57 -6.66 -35.15
CA TYR A 629 24.23 -6.45 -33.74
C TYR A 629 23.65 -5.05 -33.60
N THR A 630 22.61 -4.93 -32.78
CA THR A 630 22.06 -3.64 -32.32
C THR A 630 22.39 -3.49 -30.85
N THR A 631 22.99 -2.37 -30.46
CA THR A 631 23.21 -2.02 -29.06
C THR A 631 21.98 -1.32 -28.52
N VAL A 632 21.48 -1.78 -27.37
CA VAL A 632 20.30 -1.25 -26.69
C VAL A 632 20.70 -0.86 -25.28
N SER A 633 20.41 0.37 -24.89
CA SER A 633 20.52 0.84 -23.51
C SER A 633 19.13 1.26 -23.01
N ILE A 634 18.59 0.50 -22.08
CA ILE A 634 17.28 0.76 -21.46
C ILE A 634 17.50 1.53 -20.17
N HIS A 635 16.86 2.68 -20.04
CA HIS A 635 16.91 3.53 -18.86
C HIS A 635 15.50 3.59 -18.25
N ALA A 636 15.37 3.18 -17.00
CA ALA A 636 14.11 3.25 -16.26
C ALA A 636 14.22 4.25 -15.10
N THR A 637 13.15 4.98 -14.88
CA THR A 637 12.86 5.81 -13.69
C THR A 637 11.60 5.26 -13.02
N THR A 638 11.16 5.80 -11.89
CA THR A 638 9.86 5.40 -11.30
C THR A 638 8.66 5.80 -12.18
N GLU A 639 8.83 6.73 -13.12
CA GLU A 639 7.75 7.31 -13.92
C GLU A 639 7.69 6.80 -15.37
N TYR A 640 8.85 6.48 -15.95
CA TYR A 640 8.97 6.12 -17.35
C TYR A 640 10.22 5.31 -17.66
N THR A 641 10.17 4.58 -18.77
CA THR A 641 11.25 3.79 -19.35
C THR A 641 11.48 4.20 -20.80
N TYR A 642 12.75 4.37 -21.18
CA TYR A 642 13.12 4.61 -22.57
C TYR A 642 14.35 3.79 -22.99
N ALA A 643 14.53 3.60 -24.29
CA ALA A 643 15.68 2.94 -24.89
C ALA A 643 16.46 3.91 -25.79
N VAL A 644 17.77 3.84 -25.68
CA VAL A 644 18.73 4.40 -26.64
C VAL A 644 19.23 3.26 -27.53
N ILE A 645 19.12 3.44 -28.85
CA ILE A 645 19.49 2.43 -29.84
C ILE A 645 20.76 2.88 -30.57
N ASP A 646 21.76 2.00 -30.61
CA ASP A 646 23.07 2.23 -31.26
C ASP A 646 23.75 3.55 -30.84
N GLY A 647 23.47 4.01 -29.62
CA GLY A 647 24.03 5.24 -29.03
C GLY A 647 23.37 6.54 -29.52
N ASP A 648 22.22 6.49 -30.19
CA ASP A 648 21.47 7.68 -30.61
C ASP A 648 20.70 8.32 -29.44
N GLU A 649 21.42 9.06 -28.59
CA GLU A 649 20.85 9.80 -27.46
C GLU A 649 19.93 10.96 -27.90
N GLU A 650 20.03 11.41 -29.15
CA GLU A 650 19.18 12.51 -29.66
C GLU A 650 17.74 12.04 -29.94
N HIS A 651 17.53 10.74 -30.14
CA HIS A 651 16.23 10.16 -30.49
C HIS A 651 15.88 8.91 -29.65
N PRO A 652 15.68 9.05 -28.33
CA PRO A 652 15.27 7.93 -27.48
C PRO A 652 13.87 7.44 -27.83
N TYR A 653 13.67 6.13 -27.68
CA TYR A 653 12.37 5.48 -27.83
C TYR A 653 11.74 5.27 -26.45
N PHE A 654 10.53 5.77 -26.23
CA PHE A 654 9.82 5.59 -24.95
C PHE A 654 8.82 4.44 -25.05
N TRP A 655 8.72 3.64 -23.98
CA TRP A 655 7.61 2.72 -23.83
C TRP A 655 6.37 3.49 -23.38
N HIS A 656 5.42 3.56 -24.31
CA HIS A 656 4.09 4.07 -24.03
C HIS A 656 3.06 2.94 -24.06
N THR A 657 1.97 3.14 -23.33
CA THR A 657 0.73 2.36 -23.47
C THR A 657 -0.38 3.26 -23.98
N ILE A 658 -1.33 2.68 -24.71
CA ILE A 658 -2.65 3.28 -24.87
C ILE A 658 -3.44 2.74 -23.69
N MET A 659 -3.66 3.59 -22.69
CA MET A 659 -4.47 3.26 -21.53
C MET A 659 -5.89 2.94 -21.99
N ASP A 660 -6.61 2.15 -21.19
CA ASP A 660 -7.94 1.68 -21.55
C ASP A 660 -8.96 2.84 -21.61
N ILE A 661 -10.20 2.52 -21.94
CA ILE A 661 -11.23 3.53 -22.19
C ILE A 661 -11.73 4.18 -20.90
N TRP A 662 -11.77 5.51 -20.91
CA TRP A 662 -12.48 6.31 -19.92
C TRP A 662 -13.58 7.08 -20.64
N GLY A 663 -14.80 6.59 -20.52
CA GLY A 663 -15.95 7.18 -21.20
C GLY A 663 -15.81 7.10 -22.70
N GLU A 664 -15.61 8.23 -23.37
CA GLU A 664 -15.61 8.30 -24.83
C GLU A 664 -14.20 8.33 -25.47
N TYR A 665 -13.12 8.24 -24.69
CA TYR A 665 -11.77 8.42 -25.21
C TYR A 665 -10.69 7.56 -24.54
N LEU A 666 -9.52 7.49 -25.20
CA LEU A 666 -8.31 6.79 -24.76
C LEU A 666 -7.20 7.81 -24.53
N THR A 667 -6.30 7.52 -23.59
CA THR A 667 -5.11 8.34 -23.34
C THR A 667 -3.81 7.55 -23.55
N VAL A 668 -2.71 8.26 -23.77
CA VAL A 668 -1.38 7.66 -23.94
C VAL A 668 -0.56 7.97 -22.69
N GLY A 669 -0.02 6.94 -22.05
CA GLY A 669 0.84 7.08 -20.87
C GLY A 669 2.22 6.49 -21.10
N ASN A 670 3.23 7.06 -20.44
CA ASN A 670 4.54 6.41 -20.29
C ASN A 670 4.41 5.16 -19.40
N MET A 671 5.40 4.28 -19.38
CA MET A 671 5.43 3.13 -18.46
C MET A 671 6.79 2.97 -17.78
N SER A 672 6.80 2.66 -16.48
CA SER A 672 7.99 2.21 -15.76
C SER A 672 8.01 0.68 -15.62
N PHE A 673 9.19 0.08 -15.71
CA PHE A 673 9.37 -1.35 -15.52
C PHE A 673 10.57 -1.63 -14.63
N ALA A 674 10.44 -2.56 -13.69
CA ALA A 674 11.61 -3.20 -13.09
C ALA A 674 12.42 -3.96 -14.15
N ALA A 675 13.73 -4.07 -13.95
CA ALA A 675 14.62 -4.74 -14.88
C ALA A 675 14.38 -6.26 -14.84
N PRO A 676 14.15 -6.90 -16.01
CA PRO A 676 14.10 -8.36 -16.12
C PRO A 676 15.51 -8.91 -15.97
N ALA A 677 15.91 -9.26 -14.75
CA ALA A 677 17.31 -9.48 -14.41
C ALA A 677 17.75 -10.94 -14.34
N GLN A 678 16.82 -11.91 -14.34
CA GLN A 678 17.12 -13.29 -13.95
C GLN A 678 17.71 -14.13 -15.06
N HIS A 679 17.06 -14.11 -16.22
CA HIS A 679 17.42 -14.92 -17.37
C HIS A 679 17.66 -14.01 -18.57
N ILE A 680 18.74 -14.29 -19.30
CA ILE A 680 19.18 -13.52 -20.47
C ILE A 680 19.32 -14.50 -21.63
N GLY A 681 18.53 -14.30 -22.68
CA GLY A 681 18.32 -15.29 -23.72
C GLY A 681 17.71 -16.58 -23.19
N GLY A 682 17.66 -17.62 -24.01
CA GLY A 682 16.86 -18.81 -23.71
C GLY A 682 15.37 -18.57 -24.00
N GLU A 683 14.51 -19.48 -23.58
CA GLU A 683 13.04 -19.29 -23.70
C GLU A 683 12.54 -19.08 -25.14
N GLY A 684 13.17 -19.78 -26.10
CA GLY A 684 12.78 -19.76 -27.51
C GLY A 684 13.41 -18.63 -28.33
N PHE A 685 14.27 -17.79 -27.74
CA PHE A 685 15.02 -16.80 -28.51
C PHE A 685 16.06 -17.45 -29.42
N GLY A 686 15.95 -17.19 -30.72
CA GLY A 686 16.79 -17.80 -31.75
C GLY A 686 18.13 -17.09 -32.02
N GLY A 687 18.52 -16.06 -31.27
CA GLY A 687 19.68 -15.21 -31.58
C GLY A 687 20.83 -15.24 -30.58
N LEU A 688 21.66 -14.20 -30.62
CA LEU A 688 22.79 -13.96 -29.72
C LEU A 688 22.60 -12.67 -28.93
N VAL A 689 22.90 -12.68 -27.64
CA VAL A 689 23.02 -11.48 -26.79
C VAL A 689 24.49 -11.34 -26.39
N LYS A 690 25.03 -10.12 -26.38
CA LYS A 690 26.40 -9.85 -25.98
C LYS A 690 26.52 -8.61 -25.10
N ASP A 691 27.61 -8.55 -24.36
CA ASP A 691 28.06 -7.35 -23.62
C ASP A 691 26.96 -6.79 -22.71
N VAL A 692 26.44 -7.64 -21.82
CA VAL A 692 25.30 -7.31 -20.96
C VAL A 692 25.78 -6.66 -19.66
N SER A 693 25.14 -5.57 -19.27
CA SER A 693 25.42 -4.83 -18.04
C SER A 693 24.12 -4.30 -17.44
N LEU A 694 23.98 -4.42 -16.13
CA LEU A 694 22.93 -3.75 -15.37
C LEU A 694 23.58 -2.93 -14.27
N SER A 695 23.29 -1.63 -14.23
CA SER A 695 23.73 -0.72 -13.18
C SER A 695 22.53 0.04 -12.60
N LEU A 696 22.60 0.36 -11.31
CA LEU A 696 21.65 1.28 -10.69
C LEU A 696 21.85 2.68 -11.27
N GLY A 697 20.75 3.41 -11.46
CA GLY A 697 20.77 4.81 -11.87
C GLY A 697 21.12 5.73 -10.70
N ALA A 698 21.59 6.93 -11.02
CA ALA A 698 21.83 7.99 -10.04
C ALA A 698 20.54 8.71 -9.65
#